data_AF-A0A4S8HW60-F1
#
_entry.id   AF-A0A4S8HW60-F1
#
_cell.length_a   1.000
_cell.length_b   1.000
_cell.length_c   1.000
_cell.angle_alpha   90.00
_cell.angle_beta   90.00
_cell.angle_gamma   90.00
#
_symmetry.space_group_name_H-M   'P 1'
#
loop_
_entity.id
_entity.type
_entity.pdbx_description
1 polymer ?
#
loop_
_entity_poly.entity_id
_entity_poly.type
_entity_poly.pdbx_seq_one_letter_code
_entity_poly.pdbx_strand_id
1 'polypeptide(L)'
;MKKMLLSLLSLFSVYVGAYAQQVLYVSPSGSASSPGTSISAPTTLANALATVTAGGTIYMRGGTYSFTSTIVIAESNSGTASATKKVFAYASEVPVISFAGMAISTSNRGIVLDGSYWHFRGIIVESAGDNGILLSGDNNTIESCIFRRNADSGLQLSRYNTSYNSISQWPSNNLILNCESYDNKDPDNEDADGFAAKLTSGNGNVFRNCVSHHNIDDGWDLYTKSDTGPIGAVTLEGCIAHSNGILTDGSTSGNGDKNGFKLGGEDISVNHIVRRCVAFSNGKHGFTYNRNLGTIEMTNNTGYNNAERNFNFDGGTSVFKNNLSYLSGSNDRIIGTATAPNSFQGAAGGFTVTAADFVTLTPGANASPTTNGFLNLASGSDLVDGGVTSTGISYNGNSPDLGAIESGGTATTYSLTTSVTPSGGGSVSRSPNASSYNAGTVVTLTATASSGYTFTGWSGDVSGTSTSINVTMNGNRTVAANFTTSTGTTYTLTTTVSPGAGGTITRSPNATSYAAGTVVTLTASPSSGYTFSSWSGGASGTSTTTSVTMNANTSVTANFTTSNSGTILRIDDKSGTGTGYCSANGSRQSTYAGADGGYYINLSNSSGQGITWATSAGAAGTYNIRWRYSNAGSQSATTARVLVNGTQVYASVAFPKTATWDTWTTTAWVPVTLVAGANKIRLETTVSSEFAMIDWIEISGNNPTEALCSAATGTRMATVAPITGINVQEFAPMVVPNPTTGASTLRFGVAEWQKVMVNLYAADGRMVKAIANKTYAPGTYTLPIDYAGLQKGVYFIIINNGNKRTILQNLFVR
;
A
#
# COMPACT_ATOMS: atom_id res chain seq x y z
N MET A 1 11.93 -82.37 -36.27
CA MET A 1 10.65 -81.81 -35.77
C MET A 1 10.92 -80.37 -35.35
N LYS A 2 10.98 -79.38 -36.25
CA LYS A 2 9.87 -78.62 -36.87
C LYS A 2 8.75 -78.25 -35.89
N LYS A 3 8.66 -76.93 -35.63
CA LYS A 3 7.60 -76.15 -34.94
C LYS A 3 7.59 -76.20 -33.41
N MET A 4 8.18 -75.17 -32.79
CA MET A 4 7.62 -74.40 -31.65
C MET A 4 8.75 -73.53 -31.06
N LEU A 5 8.88 -72.28 -31.53
CA LEU A 5 9.35 -71.13 -30.74
C LEU A 5 9.42 -69.91 -31.68
N LEU A 6 8.25 -69.37 -32.03
CA LEU A 6 8.12 -68.07 -32.69
C LEU A 6 7.03 -67.28 -31.96
N SER A 7 7.25 -67.02 -30.66
CA SER A 7 6.36 -66.17 -29.84
C SER A 7 7.01 -65.67 -28.55
N LEU A 8 8.26 -65.19 -28.58
CA LEU A 8 8.86 -64.59 -27.38
C LEU A 8 9.91 -63.51 -27.68
N LEU A 9 9.64 -62.65 -28.68
CA LEU A 9 10.48 -61.50 -28.99
C LEU A 9 9.64 -60.26 -29.31
N SER A 10 8.74 -59.87 -28.40
CA SER A 10 8.03 -58.59 -28.48
C SER A 10 7.35 -58.21 -27.16
N LEU A 11 8.08 -58.08 -26.05
CA LEU A 11 7.56 -57.43 -24.82
C LEU A 11 8.70 -57.11 -23.83
N PHE A 12 9.67 -56.30 -24.26
CA PHE A 12 10.54 -55.56 -23.34
C PHE A 12 10.87 -54.20 -23.94
N SER A 13 9.82 -53.46 -24.30
CA SER A 13 9.92 -52.00 -24.33
C SER A 13 9.65 -51.54 -22.90
N VAL A 14 10.71 -51.38 -22.11
CA VAL A 14 10.63 -50.53 -20.91
C VAL A 14 10.27 -49.14 -21.44
N TYR A 15 8.98 -48.81 -21.37
CA TYR A 15 8.53 -47.45 -21.52
C TYR A 15 9.14 -46.66 -20.37
N VAL A 16 10.32 -46.09 -20.60
CA VAL A 16 10.75 -44.89 -19.88
C VAL A 16 9.91 -43.75 -20.47
N GLY A 17 8.60 -43.82 -20.23
CA GLY A 17 7.70 -42.71 -20.50
C GLY A 17 8.10 -41.63 -19.51
N ALA A 18 8.69 -40.56 -20.00
CA ALA A 18 8.70 -39.30 -19.27
C ALA A 18 7.24 -38.98 -18.96
N TYR A 19 6.78 -39.25 -17.74
CA TYR A 19 5.46 -38.83 -17.30
C TYR A 19 5.44 -37.31 -17.41
N ALA A 20 4.68 -36.79 -18.36
CA ALA A 20 4.39 -35.37 -18.40
C ALA A 20 3.77 -35.01 -17.04
N GLN A 21 4.45 -34.18 -16.25
CA GLN A 21 3.98 -33.80 -14.92
C GLN A 21 2.62 -33.14 -15.07
N GLN A 22 1.60 -33.68 -14.39
CA GLN A 22 0.24 -33.15 -14.44
C GLN A 22 0.25 -31.72 -13.87
N VAL A 23 -0.23 -30.75 -14.64
CA VAL A 23 -0.39 -29.36 -14.18
C VAL A 23 -1.87 -29.06 -14.07
N LEU A 24 -2.30 -28.63 -12.90
CA LEU A 24 -3.67 -28.21 -12.60
C LEU A 24 -3.66 -26.74 -12.16
N TYR A 25 -4.63 -25.98 -12.64
CA TYR A 25 -4.86 -24.58 -12.27
C TYR A 25 -6.15 -24.50 -11.46
N VAL A 26 -6.10 -23.80 -10.33
CA VAL A 26 -7.27 -23.56 -9.47
C VAL A 26 -7.46 -22.07 -9.24
N SER A 27 -8.70 -21.62 -9.10
CA SER A 27 -9.02 -20.21 -8.80
C SER A 27 -10.19 -20.13 -7.80
N PRO A 28 -10.38 -18.99 -7.10
CA PRO A 28 -11.54 -18.80 -6.23
C PRO A 28 -12.89 -19.00 -6.94
N SER A 29 -12.95 -18.67 -8.24
CA SER A 29 -14.12 -18.86 -9.10
C SER A 29 -14.02 -20.10 -10.00
N GLY A 30 -13.14 -21.04 -9.68
CA GLY A 30 -12.94 -22.26 -10.47
C GLY A 30 -14.14 -23.21 -10.37
N SER A 31 -14.37 -24.02 -11.40
CA SER A 31 -15.46 -24.99 -11.43
C SER A 31 -14.95 -26.41 -11.28
N ALA A 32 -15.58 -27.21 -10.42
CA ALA A 32 -15.25 -28.64 -10.29
C ALA A 32 -15.53 -29.44 -11.57
N SER A 33 -16.39 -28.93 -12.46
CA SER A 33 -16.62 -29.52 -13.79
C SER A 33 -15.50 -29.22 -14.80
N SER A 34 -14.64 -28.23 -14.51
CA SER A 34 -13.49 -27.94 -15.35
C SER A 34 -12.33 -28.88 -15.01
N PRO A 35 -11.59 -29.40 -16.01
CA PRO A 35 -10.48 -30.32 -15.77
C PRO A 35 -9.26 -29.65 -15.13
N GLY A 36 -9.22 -28.30 -15.09
CA GLY A 36 -8.11 -27.55 -14.49
C GLY A 36 -6.81 -27.60 -15.29
N THR A 37 -6.77 -28.21 -16.47
CA THR A 37 -5.55 -28.34 -17.29
C THR A 37 -5.17 -27.06 -18.04
N SER A 38 -5.98 -26.00 -17.94
CA SER A 38 -5.73 -24.68 -18.52
C SER A 38 -6.09 -23.57 -17.52
N ILE A 39 -5.30 -22.49 -17.53
CA ILE A 39 -5.58 -21.29 -16.74
C ILE A 39 -6.89 -20.58 -17.14
N SER A 40 -7.37 -20.79 -18.37
CA SER A 40 -8.64 -20.24 -18.85
C SER A 40 -9.87 -21.02 -18.36
N ALA A 41 -9.67 -22.23 -17.83
CA ALA A 41 -10.73 -23.08 -17.28
C ALA A 41 -10.23 -23.75 -15.98
N PRO A 42 -9.95 -22.94 -14.93
CA PRO A 42 -9.43 -23.46 -13.67
C PRO A 42 -10.48 -24.29 -12.93
N THR A 43 -10.02 -25.31 -12.21
CA THR A 43 -10.87 -26.13 -11.35
C THR A 43 -10.91 -25.61 -9.92
N THR A 44 -11.65 -26.28 -9.02
CA THR A 44 -11.63 -25.95 -7.57
C THR A 44 -10.41 -26.59 -6.90
N LEU A 45 -9.94 -26.01 -5.78
CA LEU A 45 -8.85 -26.61 -5.00
C LEU A 45 -9.19 -28.04 -4.54
N ALA A 46 -10.43 -28.26 -4.09
CA ALA A 46 -10.88 -29.59 -3.67
C ALA A 46 -10.79 -30.62 -4.81
N ASN A 47 -11.23 -30.27 -6.01
CA ASN A 47 -11.14 -31.18 -7.16
C ASN A 47 -9.68 -31.43 -7.57
N ALA A 48 -8.82 -30.40 -7.54
CA ALA A 48 -7.41 -30.56 -7.86
C ALA A 48 -6.68 -31.46 -6.85
N LEU A 49 -6.91 -31.28 -5.54
CA LEU A 49 -6.33 -32.14 -4.50
C LEU A 49 -6.77 -33.60 -4.63
N ALA A 50 -8.01 -33.84 -5.07
CA ALA A 50 -8.54 -35.18 -5.28
C ALA A 50 -8.00 -35.88 -6.54
N THR A 51 -7.54 -35.11 -7.55
CA THR A 51 -7.20 -35.64 -8.88
C THR A 51 -5.73 -35.53 -9.25
N VAL A 52 -4.93 -34.80 -8.46
CA VAL A 52 -3.49 -34.64 -8.72
C VAL A 52 -2.75 -35.97 -8.48
N THR A 53 -1.95 -36.38 -9.46
CA THR A 53 -1.10 -37.56 -9.40
C THR A 53 0.28 -37.25 -8.81
N ALA A 54 1.05 -38.27 -8.42
CA ALA A 54 2.41 -38.07 -7.91
C ALA A 54 3.28 -37.31 -8.94
N GLY A 55 4.05 -36.34 -8.47
CA GLY A 55 4.83 -35.43 -9.31
C GLY A 55 4.01 -34.29 -9.95
N GLY A 56 2.68 -34.28 -9.78
CA GLY A 56 1.80 -33.23 -10.28
C GLY A 56 1.94 -31.90 -9.51
N THR A 57 1.56 -30.81 -10.18
CA THR A 57 1.58 -29.45 -9.63
C THR A 57 0.21 -28.80 -9.72
N ILE A 58 -0.28 -28.30 -8.60
CA ILE A 58 -1.46 -27.44 -8.50
C ILE A 58 -0.97 -25.99 -8.41
N TYR A 59 -1.29 -25.18 -9.41
CA TYR A 59 -1.09 -23.73 -9.38
C TYR A 59 -2.35 -23.01 -8.91
N MET A 60 -2.24 -22.33 -7.78
CA MET A 60 -3.31 -21.54 -7.17
C MET A 60 -3.26 -20.09 -7.67
N ARG A 61 -4.32 -19.64 -8.35
CA ARG A 61 -4.52 -18.24 -8.69
C ARG A 61 -4.76 -17.39 -7.43
N GLY A 62 -4.47 -16.11 -7.50
CA GLY A 62 -4.65 -15.16 -6.42
C GLY A 62 -6.12 -14.95 -6.06
N GLY A 63 -6.33 -14.51 -4.82
CA GLY A 63 -7.64 -14.27 -4.24
C GLY A 63 -8.00 -15.26 -3.15
N THR A 64 -9.19 -15.09 -2.58
CA THR A 64 -9.63 -15.80 -1.38
C THR A 64 -10.44 -17.05 -1.73
N TYR A 65 -9.91 -18.22 -1.37
CA TYR A 65 -10.60 -19.50 -1.39
C TYR A 65 -11.28 -19.68 -0.04
N SER A 66 -12.60 -19.58 -0.01
CA SER A 66 -13.37 -19.63 1.24
C SER A 66 -13.81 -21.06 1.56
N PHE A 67 -13.52 -21.51 2.77
CA PHE A 67 -13.91 -22.82 3.29
C PHE A 67 -14.60 -22.67 4.64
N THR A 68 -15.52 -23.59 4.93
CA THR A 68 -16.21 -23.69 6.22
C THR A 68 -15.92 -25.01 6.94
N SER A 69 -15.09 -25.87 6.34
CA SER A 69 -14.74 -27.21 6.82
C SER A 69 -13.28 -27.51 6.52
N THR A 70 -12.68 -28.39 7.33
CA THR A 70 -11.27 -28.82 7.19
C THR A 70 -10.98 -29.40 5.82
N ILE A 71 -9.85 -29.01 5.23
CA ILE A 71 -9.31 -29.66 4.04
C ILE A 71 -8.40 -30.80 4.50
N VAL A 72 -8.75 -32.04 4.17
CA VAL A 72 -7.93 -33.21 4.51
C VAL A 72 -7.21 -33.72 3.27
N ILE A 73 -5.88 -33.73 3.32
CA ILE A 73 -5.00 -34.43 2.38
C ILE A 73 -4.57 -35.70 3.08
N ALA A 74 -5.31 -36.77 2.83
CA ALA A 74 -5.13 -38.05 3.52
C ALA A 74 -3.76 -38.69 3.27
N GLU A 75 -3.31 -39.56 4.18
CA GLU A 75 -2.09 -40.35 4.07
C GLU A 75 -1.98 -41.12 2.73
N SER A 76 -3.11 -41.65 2.23
CA SER A 76 -3.17 -42.33 0.92
C SER A 76 -2.93 -41.39 -0.28
N ASN A 77 -3.06 -40.08 -0.08
CA ASN A 77 -2.81 -39.05 -1.08
C ASN A 77 -1.36 -38.54 -0.99
N SER A 78 -0.40 -39.44 -1.06
CA SER A 78 1.03 -39.10 -0.98
C SER A 78 1.69 -38.95 -2.35
N GLY A 79 2.76 -38.15 -2.41
CA GLY A 79 3.76 -38.20 -3.48
C GLY A 79 4.79 -39.31 -3.22
N THR A 80 5.94 -39.22 -3.87
CA THR A 80 7.12 -40.05 -3.57
C THR A 80 8.38 -39.20 -3.54
N ALA A 81 9.49 -39.76 -3.05
CA ALA A 81 10.78 -39.07 -3.04
C ALA A 81 11.24 -38.56 -4.43
N SER A 82 10.85 -39.24 -5.51
CA SER A 82 11.15 -38.84 -6.89
C SER A 82 10.00 -38.08 -7.58
N ALA A 83 8.82 -38.00 -6.95
CA ALA A 83 7.60 -37.44 -7.52
C ALA A 83 6.76 -36.73 -6.44
N THR A 84 7.34 -35.72 -5.81
CA THR A 84 6.68 -34.82 -4.85
C THR A 84 5.50 -34.11 -5.50
N LYS A 85 4.34 -34.10 -4.84
CA LYS A 85 3.16 -33.33 -5.25
C LYS A 85 3.30 -31.88 -4.81
N LYS A 86 2.85 -30.92 -5.62
CA LYS A 86 3.10 -29.49 -5.37
C LYS A 86 1.80 -28.70 -5.33
N VAL A 87 1.69 -27.77 -4.38
CA VAL A 87 0.64 -26.75 -4.33
C VAL A 87 1.31 -25.39 -4.23
N PHE A 88 1.36 -24.66 -5.34
CA PHE A 88 2.10 -23.41 -5.46
C PHE A 88 1.18 -22.27 -5.81
N ALA A 89 1.45 -21.08 -5.26
CA ALA A 89 0.95 -19.84 -5.85
C ALA A 89 1.35 -19.74 -7.33
N TYR A 90 0.41 -19.26 -8.14
CA TYR A 90 0.65 -19.05 -9.56
C TYR A 90 1.39 -17.73 -9.78
N ALA A 91 2.61 -17.81 -10.30
CA ALA A 91 3.48 -16.66 -10.53
C ALA A 91 3.67 -15.79 -9.25
N SER A 92 3.32 -14.51 -9.31
CA SER A 92 3.37 -13.56 -8.17
C SER A 92 2.01 -13.35 -7.50
N GLU A 93 0.99 -14.12 -7.89
CA GLU A 93 -0.34 -13.99 -7.31
C GLU A 93 -0.34 -14.49 -5.85
N VAL A 94 -1.23 -13.93 -5.02
CA VAL A 94 -1.32 -14.25 -3.58
C VAL A 94 -2.61 -15.02 -3.31
N PRO A 95 -2.57 -16.37 -3.31
CA PRO A 95 -3.72 -17.18 -2.90
C PRO A 95 -3.89 -17.15 -1.38
N VAL A 96 -5.13 -16.96 -0.93
CA VAL A 96 -5.50 -17.00 0.48
C VAL A 96 -6.52 -18.12 0.68
N ILE A 97 -6.16 -19.17 1.42
CA ILE A 97 -7.09 -20.17 1.92
C ILE A 97 -7.65 -19.62 3.23
N SER A 98 -8.90 -19.18 3.20
CA SER A 98 -9.57 -18.56 4.35
C SER A 98 -10.67 -19.48 4.89
N PHE A 99 -10.63 -19.69 6.20
CA PHE A 99 -11.61 -20.44 6.95
C PHE A 99 -12.52 -19.54 7.78
N ALA A 100 -12.66 -18.26 7.43
CA ALA A 100 -13.43 -17.29 8.23
C ALA A 100 -14.92 -17.66 8.49
N GLY A 101 -15.48 -18.61 7.74
CA GLY A 101 -16.82 -19.16 7.99
C GLY A 101 -16.85 -20.48 8.80
N MET A 102 -15.70 -20.96 9.25
CA MET A 102 -15.55 -22.16 10.08
C MET A 102 -15.77 -21.82 11.56
N ALA A 103 -16.52 -22.65 12.27
CA ALA A 103 -16.71 -22.48 13.71
C ALA A 103 -15.43 -22.84 14.49
N ILE A 104 -15.21 -22.23 15.65
CA ILE A 104 -14.10 -22.57 16.55
C ILE A 104 -14.40 -23.91 17.24
N SER A 105 -13.46 -24.86 17.15
CA SER A 105 -13.52 -26.19 17.77
C SER A 105 -12.17 -26.88 17.57
N THR A 106 -11.71 -27.67 18.53
CA THR A 106 -10.44 -28.45 18.46
C THR A 106 -10.39 -29.50 17.33
N SER A 107 -11.51 -29.73 16.64
CA SER A 107 -11.60 -30.57 15.44
C SER A 107 -11.47 -29.77 14.13
N ASN A 108 -11.63 -28.44 14.18
CA ASN A 108 -11.83 -27.57 13.03
C ASN A 108 -10.53 -26.95 12.55
N ARG A 109 -9.57 -27.83 12.25
CA ARG A 109 -8.28 -27.48 11.65
C ARG A 109 -8.49 -26.93 10.26
N GLY A 110 -7.64 -26.00 9.82
CA GLY A 110 -7.72 -25.47 8.46
C GLY A 110 -7.39 -26.57 7.44
N ILE A 111 -6.11 -26.93 7.35
CA ILE A 111 -5.63 -28.01 6.49
C ILE A 111 -5.01 -29.10 7.35
N VAL A 112 -5.45 -30.34 7.18
CA VAL A 112 -4.75 -31.53 7.67
C VAL A 112 -3.95 -32.11 6.52
N LEU A 113 -2.63 -31.97 6.57
CA LEU A 113 -1.69 -32.56 5.62
C LEU A 113 -1.12 -33.85 6.20
N ASP A 114 -1.89 -34.93 6.05
CA ASP A 114 -1.54 -36.28 6.50
C ASP A 114 -0.76 -37.07 5.43
N GLY A 115 -0.89 -36.68 4.16
CA GLY A 115 -0.08 -37.19 3.05
C GLY A 115 1.40 -36.78 3.14
N SER A 116 2.27 -37.65 2.61
CA SER A 116 3.72 -37.46 2.56
C SER A 116 4.19 -36.98 1.18
N TYR A 117 5.38 -36.39 1.12
CA TYR A 117 6.00 -35.86 -0.11
C TYR A 117 5.14 -34.82 -0.85
N TRP A 118 4.64 -33.83 -0.10
CA TRP A 118 4.01 -32.62 -0.61
C TRP A 118 4.93 -31.41 -0.48
N HIS A 119 4.78 -30.46 -1.40
CA HIS A 119 5.46 -29.17 -1.36
C HIS A 119 4.45 -28.05 -1.52
N PHE A 120 4.21 -27.30 -0.45
CA PHE A 120 3.36 -26.11 -0.44
C PHE A 120 4.24 -24.87 -0.56
N ARG A 121 3.89 -23.93 -1.44
CA ARG A 121 4.66 -22.68 -1.58
C ARG A 121 3.83 -21.43 -1.87
N GLY A 122 4.08 -20.38 -1.10
CA GLY A 122 3.55 -19.03 -1.38
C GLY A 122 2.07 -18.86 -1.03
N ILE A 123 1.55 -19.62 -0.06
CA ILE A 123 0.13 -19.67 0.27
C ILE A 123 -0.11 -19.04 1.65
N ILE A 124 -1.16 -18.24 1.75
CA ILE A 124 -1.66 -17.75 3.04
C ILE A 124 -2.78 -18.68 3.52
N VAL A 125 -2.69 -19.15 4.76
CA VAL A 125 -3.74 -19.90 5.45
C VAL A 125 -4.20 -19.09 6.66
N GLU A 126 -5.50 -18.82 6.74
CA GLU A 126 -6.02 -17.96 7.80
C GLU A 126 -7.40 -18.33 8.32
N SER A 127 -7.67 -17.90 9.56
CA SER A 127 -8.98 -17.96 10.20
C SER A 127 -9.55 -19.36 10.35
N ALA A 128 -8.70 -20.38 10.50
CA ALA A 128 -9.15 -21.71 10.92
C ALA A 128 -9.79 -21.67 12.31
N GLY A 129 -10.73 -22.57 12.56
CA GLY A 129 -11.40 -22.72 13.86
C GLY A 129 -10.55 -23.45 14.92
N ASP A 130 -9.33 -23.79 14.57
CA ASP A 130 -8.27 -24.43 15.34
C ASP A 130 -6.94 -24.02 14.67
N ASN A 131 -5.94 -24.91 14.62
CA ASN A 131 -4.68 -24.62 13.94
C ASN A 131 -4.87 -24.41 12.42
N GLY A 132 -4.05 -23.54 11.84
CA GLY A 132 -4.11 -23.22 10.41
C GLY A 132 -3.75 -24.42 9.54
N ILE A 133 -2.60 -25.04 9.81
CA ILE A 133 -2.20 -26.34 9.26
C ILE A 133 -1.84 -27.30 10.39
N LEU A 134 -2.40 -28.51 10.35
CA LEU A 134 -1.84 -29.68 11.01
C LEU A 134 -1.03 -30.48 10.00
N LEU A 135 0.30 -30.48 10.16
CA LEU A 135 1.26 -31.23 9.38
C LEU A 135 1.52 -32.58 10.03
N SER A 136 0.98 -33.65 9.44
CA SER A 136 0.97 -35.00 10.00
C SER A 136 1.67 -36.05 9.14
N GLY A 137 1.91 -35.78 7.86
CA GLY A 137 2.69 -36.64 6.99
C GLY A 137 4.21 -36.40 7.08
N ASP A 138 4.95 -37.19 6.32
CA ASP A 138 6.41 -37.19 6.27
C ASP A 138 6.98 -36.54 5.02
N ASN A 139 8.23 -36.08 5.09
CA ASN A 139 9.00 -35.62 3.93
C ASN A 139 8.30 -34.49 3.14
N ASN A 140 7.51 -33.66 3.82
CA ASN A 140 6.84 -32.52 3.22
C ASN A 140 7.72 -31.27 3.30
N THR A 141 7.52 -30.34 2.36
CA THR A 141 8.13 -29.01 2.37
C THR A 141 7.04 -27.94 2.40
N ILE A 142 7.11 -27.04 3.36
CA ILE A 142 6.24 -25.88 3.49
C ILE A 142 7.12 -24.64 3.33
N GLU A 143 6.97 -23.92 2.22
CA GLU A 143 7.92 -22.88 1.81
C GLU A 143 7.24 -21.53 1.59
N SER A 144 7.72 -20.45 2.21
CA SER A 144 7.19 -19.10 1.97
C SER A 144 5.67 -18.98 2.17
N CYS A 145 5.13 -19.74 3.12
CA CYS A 145 3.72 -19.70 3.49
C CYS A 145 3.50 -18.79 4.69
N ILE A 146 2.28 -18.25 4.83
CA ILE A 146 1.87 -17.40 5.95
C ILE A 146 0.71 -18.05 6.69
N PHE A 147 0.82 -18.18 8.02
CA PHE A 147 -0.24 -18.69 8.89
C PHE A 147 -0.71 -17.58 9.82
N ARG A 148 -1.97 -17.15 9.71
CA ARG A 148 -2.42 -16.02 10.54
C ARG A 148 -3.86 -16.07 10.99
N ARG A 149 -4.14 -15.42 12.13
CA ARG A 149 -5.51 -15.25 12.63
C ARG A 149 -6.27 -16.56 12.80
N ASN A 150 -5.56 -17.67 13.02
CA ASN A 150 -6.19 -18.95 13.31
C ASN A 150 -6.57 -19.01 14.78
N ALA A 151 -7.60 -19.79 15.11
CA ALA A 151 -8.13 -19.92 16.46
C ALA A 151 -7.34 -20.90 17.35
N ASP A 152 -6.14 -21.28 16.91
CA ASP A 152 -5.08 -21.99 17.62
C ASP A 152 -3.80 -21.74 16.77
N SER A 153 -2.75 -22.53 16.97
CA SER A 153 -1.43 -22.39 16.39
C SER A 153 -1.43 -22.24 14.88
N GLY A 154 -0.57 -21.38 14.34
CA GLY A 154 -0.51 -21.16 12.89
C GLY A 154 -0.22 -22.43 12.09
N LEU A 155 0.87 -23.13 12.45
CA LEU A 155 1.17 -24.48 11.96
C LEU A 155 1.56 -25.37 13.13
N GLN A 156 0.84 -26.47 13.29
CA GLN A 156 1.16 -27.54 14.23
C GLN A 156 1.70 -28.76 13.47
N LEU A 157 2.80 -29.33 13.95
CA LEU A 157 3.38 -30.58 13.48
C LEU A 157 3.16 -31.64 14.56
N SER A 158 2.21 -32.54 14.29
CA SER A 158 1.80 -33.62 15.20
C SER A 158 1.07 -34.70 14.40
N ARG A 159 0.96 -35.92 14.93
CA ARG A 159 0.17 -36.98 14.28
C ARG A 159 -1.31 -36.58 14.15
N TYR A 160 -1.93 -36.94 13.04
CA TYR A 160 -3.39 -36.91 12.90
C TYR A 160 -4.00 -38.27 13.20
N ASN A 161 -3.37 -39.36 12.73
CA ASN A 161 -3.79 -40.73 13.00
C ASN A 161 -3.57 -41.10 14.48
N THR A 162 -4.67 -41.14 15.25
CA THR A 162 -4.63 -41.41 16.70
C THR A 162 -4.28 -42.85 17.07
N SER A 163 -4.20 -43.77 16.11
CA SER A 163 -3.69 -45.12 16.34
C SER A 163 -2.16 -45.18 16.43
N TYR A 164 -1.46 -44.16 15.93
CA TYR A 164 0.01 -44.11 15.92
C TYR A 164 0.58 -43.75 17.29
N ASN A 165 1.16 -44.73 17.97
CA ASN A 165 1.59 -44.62 19.37
C ASN A 165 3.11 -44.72 19.55
N SER A 166 3.87 -44.64 18.46
CA SER A 166 5.33 -44.66 18.47
C SER A 166 5.92 -43.55 17.60
N ILE A 167 7.08 -43.02 18.03
CA ILE A 167 7.78 -41.92 17.36
C ILE A 167 8.12 -42.21 15.89
N SER A 168 8.32 -43.48 15.51
CA SER A 168 8.59 -43.88 14.11
C SER A 168 7.37 -43.73 13.18
N GLN A 169 6.17 -43.53 13.75
CA GLN A 169 4.93 -43.32 13.01
C GLN A 169 4.49 -41.86 13.03
N TRP A 170 5.25 -40.98 13.67
CA TRP A 170 4.93 -39.57 13.77
C TRP A 170 5.58 -38.78 12.64
N PRO A 171 4.97 -37.66 12.20
CA PRO A 171 5.46 -36.83 11.10
C PRO A 171 6.94 -36.52 11.24
N SER A 172 7.73 -36.95 10.25
CA SER A 172 9.18 -36.88 10.24
C SER A 172 9.73 -36.28 8.95
N ASN A 173 10.95 -35.75 9.03
CA ASN A 173 11.71 -35.22 7.89
C ASN A 173 11.00 -34.09 7.12
N ASN A 174 10.17 -33.30 7.80
CA ASN A 174 9.52 -32.16 7.19
C ASN A 174 10.42 -30.91 7.22
N LEU A 175 10.37 -30.11 6.16
CA LEU A 175 11.07 -28.83 6.05
C LEU A 175 10.07 -27.67 6.01
N ILE A 176 10.09 -26.82 7.02
CA ILE A 176 9.36 -25.56 7.04
C ILE A 176 10.39 -24.44 6.78
N LEU A 177 10.25 -23.75 5.65
CA LEU A 177 11.27 -22.86 5.10
C LEU A 177 10.69 -21.49 4.78
N ASN A 178 11.33 -20.41 5.27
CA ASN A 178 10.95 -19.03 4.98
C ASN A 178 9.47 -18.71 5.26
N CYS A 179 8.84 -19.41 6.22
CA CYS A 179 7.43 -19.20 6.54
C CYS A 179 7.25 -18.11 7.61
N GLU A 180 6.07 -17.50 7.63
CA GLU A 180 5.69 -16.48 8.61
C GLU A 180 4.45 -16.94 9.39
N SER A 181 4.39 -16.70 10.69
CA SER A 181 3.21 -17.03 11.50
C SER A 181 2.90 -15.93 12.51
N TYR A 182 1.67 -15.40 12.48
CA TYR A 182 1.29 -14.27 13.32
C TYR A 182 -0.21 -14.08 13.59
N ASP A 183 -0.53 -13.32 14.63
CA ASP A 183 -1.89 -13.02 15.06
C ASP A 183 -2.74 -14.28 15.32
N ASN A 184 -2.12 -15.44 15.59
CA ASN A 184 -2.86 -16.63 15.97
C ASN A 184 -3.30 -16.52 17.44
N LYS A 185 -4.54 -16.92 17.69
CA LYS A 185 -5.21 -16.67 18.97
C LYS A 185 -6.36 -17.64 19.21
N ASP A 186 -6.20 -18.48 20.22
CA ASP A 186 -7.23 -19.33 20.80
C ASP A 186 -8.17 -18.57 21.76
N PRO A 187 -9.39 -19.07 22.02
CA PRO A 187 -10.37 -18.39 22.87
C PRO A 187 -9.90 -18.14 24.32
N ASP A 188 -9.11 -19.05 24.89
CA ASP A 188 -8.56 -18.99 26.24
C ASP A 188 -7.26 -18.18 26.33
N ASN A 189 -6.62 -17.93 25.18
CA ASN A 189 -5.44 -17.11 24.99
C ASN A 189 -4.17 -17.67 25.64
N GLU A 190 -4.02 -18.99 25.58
CA GLU A 190 -2.99 -19.79 26.23
C GLU A 190 -2.26 -20.71 25.26
N ASP A 191 -2.90 -21.15 24.17
CA ASP A 191 -2.41 -22.28 23.38
C ASP A 191 -1.91 -21.92 21.96
N ALA A 192 -2.32 -20.76 21.42
CA ALA A 192 -2.07 -20.44 20.02
C ALA A 192 -0.67 -19.87 19.79
N ASP A 193 0.21 -20.77 19.35
CA ASP A 193 1.57 -20.46 18.95
C ASP A 193 1.66 -19.96 17.50
N GLY A 194 2.83 -19.43 17.13
CA GLY A 194 3.15 -19.29 15.72
C GLY A 194 3.39 -20.65 15.06
N PHE A 195 4.33 -21.42 15.61
CA PHE A 195 4.70 -22.75 15.14
C PHE A 195 4.79 -23.74 16.29
N ALA A 196 4.15 -24.89 16.16
CA ALA A 196 4.06 -25.88 17.23
C ALA A 196 4.52 -27.26 16.74
N ALA A 197 5.78 -27.66 16.99
CA ALA A 197 6.24 -29.02 16.72
C ALA A 197 6.27 -29.82 18.01
N LYS A 198 5.07 -30.18 18.49
CA LYS A 198 4.81 -30.64 19.85
C LYS A 198 4.08 -31.98 19.90
N LEU A 199 3.98 -32.56 21.09
CA LEU A 199 3.26 -33.79 21.45
C LEU A 199 3.74 -35.06 20.74
N THR A 200 3.44 -35.18 19.45
CA THR A 200 3.67 -36.39 18.64
C THR A 200 4.31 -36.01 17.31
N SER A 201 5.40 -35.27 17.40
CA SER A 201 6.30 -34.92 16.30
C SER A 201 7.42 -35.96 16.21
N GLY A 202 7.66 -36.48 15.01
CA GLY A 202 8.73 -37.43 14.73
C GLY A 202 10.10 -36.75 14.56
N ASN A 203 11.05 -37.48 13.99
CA ASN A 203 12.46 -37.05 13.88
C ASN A 203 12.72 -36.24 12.60
N GLY A 204 13.79 -35.44 12.62
CA GLY A 204 14.32 -34.81 11.41
C GLY A 204 13.53 -33.62 10.89
N ASN A 205 12.58 -33.10 11.68
CA ASN A 205 11.82 -31.91 11.31
C ASN A 205 12.68 -30.64 11.48
N VAL A 206 12.65 -29.77 10.48
CA VAL A 206 13.48 -28.56 10.42
C VAL A 206 12.63 -27.33 10.14
N PHE A 207 12.80 -26.30 10.96
CA PHE A 207 12.36 -24.93 10.66
C PHE A 207 13.58 -24.12 10.28
N ARG A 208 13.54 -23.48 9.11
CA ARG A 208 14.64 -22.66 8.60
C ARG A 208 14.16 -21.31 8.14
N ASN A 209 14.82 -20.24 8.60
CA ASN A 209 14.56 -18.86 8.21
C ASN A 209 13.09 -18.43 8.36
N CYS A 210 12.37 -19.04 9.31
CA CYS A 210 10.97 -18.73 9.55
C CYS A 210 10.85 -17.58 10.55
N VAL A 211 9.76 -16.83 10.49
CA VAL A 211 9.47 -15.71 11.38
C VAL A 211 8.15 -15.96 12.10
N SER A 212 8.18 -15.87 13.42
CA SER A 212 7.00 -15.98 14.27
C SER A 212 6.83 -14.72 15.09
N HIS A 213 5.69 -14.05 14.98
CA HIS A 213 5.47 -12.85 15.75
C HIS A 213 4.01 -12.59 16.10
N HIS A 214 3.80 -11.87 17.19
CA HIS A 214 2.46 -11.42 17.58
C HIS A 214 1.43 -12.56 17.68
N ASN A 215 1.86 -13.76 18.07
CA ASN A 215 0.96 -14.84 18.46
C ASN A 215 0.61 -14.66 19.93
N ILE A 216 -0.55 -15.17 20.36
CA ILE A 216 -1.05 -14.88 21.71
C ILE A 216 -0.26 -15.62 22.80
N ASP A 217 0.23 -16.82 22.49
CA ASP A 217 1.13 -17.59 23.35
C ASP A 217 2.58 -17.48 22.87
N ASP A 218 3.20 -18.53 22.34
CA ASP A 218 4.61 -18.51 21.98
C ASP A 218 4.88 -18.27 20.48
N GLY A 219 6.13 -17.89 20.19
CA GLY A 219 6.64 -17.94 18.83
C GLY A 219 6.77 -19.37 18.32
N TRP A 220 7.44 -20.21 19.11
CA TRP A 220 7.59 -21.65 18.91
C TRP A 220 7.27 -22.41 20.19
N ASP A 221 6.52 -23.49 20.05
CA ASP A 221 6.28 -24.47 21.11
C ASP A 221 6.69 -25.89 20.69
N LEU A 222 7.65 -26.46 21.43
CA LEU A 222 8.13 -27.83 21.27
C LEU A 222 7.66 -28.75 22.42
N TYR A 223 6.52 -28.43 23.04
CA TYR A 223 6.00 -29.13 24.21
C TYR A 223 5.99 -30.65 24.09
N THR A 224 6.53 -31.31 25.11
CA THR A 224 6.45 -32.75 25.33
C THR A 224 5.47 -33.05 26.47
N LYS A 225 4.74 -34.16 26.34
CA LYS A 225 3.76 -34.61 27.32
C LYS A 225 4.10 -36.02 27.81
N SER A 226 3.99 -36.27 29.11
CA SER A 226 4.29 -37.56 29.75
C SER A 226 3.48 -38.70 29.15
N ASP A 227 2.24 -38.43 28.73
CA ASP A 227 1.36 -39.42 28.10
C ASP A 227 1.91 -39.95 26.77
N THR A 228 2.63 -39.11 26.01
CA THR A 228 3.19 -39.47 24.70
C THR A 228 4.70 -39.69 24.74
N GLY A 229 5.39 -39.15 25.74
CA GLY A 229 6.83 -39.23 25.89
C GLY A 229 7.58 -38.19 25.02
N PRO A 230 8.87 -38.44 24.72
CA PRO A 230 9.69 -37.50 23.96
C PRO A 230 9.24 -37.42 22.49
N ILE A 231 9.25 -36.20 21.95
CA ILE A 231 9.20 -35.97 20.50
C ILE A 231 10.58 -36.18 19.87
N GLY A 232 10.63 -36.26 18.54
CA GLY A 232 11.89 -36.22 17.82
C GLY A 232 12.57 -34.87 17.95
N ALA A 233 13.91 -34.89 17.86
CA ALA A 233 14.68 -33.66 17.86
C ALA A 233 14.26 -32.77 16.68
N VAL A 234 14.06 -31.49 17.00
CA VAL A 234 13.69 -30.43 16.05
C VAL A 234 14.89 -29.52 15.86
N THR A 235 15.17 -29.17 14.61
CA THR A 235 16.23 -28.23 14.25
C THR A 235 15.61 -26.88 13.88
N LEU A 236 16.03 -25.83 14.56
CA LEU A 236 15.67 -24.43 14.30
C LEU A 236 16.92 -23.70 13.80
N GLU A 237 16.86 -23.17 12.57
CA GLU A 237 18.00 -22.52 11.91
C GLU A 237 17.61 -21.16 11.33
N GLY A 238 18.25 -20.07 11.77
CA GLY A 238 17.97 -18.75 11.19
C GLY A 238 16.56 -18.21 11.50
N CYS A 239 15.82 -18.84 12.41
CA CYS A 239 14.45 -18.44 12.74
C CYS A 239 14.41 -17.21 13.65
N ILE A 240 13.33 -16.43 13.56
CA ILE A 240 13.14 -15.20 14.32
C ILE A 240 11.81 -15.24 15.07
N ALA A 241 11.85 -15.08 16.40
CA ALA A 241 10.67 -14.98 17.25
C ALA A 241 10.58 -13.59 17.87
N HIS A 242 9.51 -12.83 17.64
CA HIS A 242 9.37 -11.53 18.26
C HIS A 242 7.96 -11.10 18.60
N SER A 243 7.82 -10.26 19.62
CA SER A 243 6.53 -9.68 19.98
C SER A 243 5.42 -10.71 20.25
N ASN A 244 5.76 -11.96 20.56
CA ASN A 244 4.75 -12.95 20.97
C ASN A 244 4.22 -12.60 22.37
N GLY A 245 2.94 -12.87 22.62
CA GLY A 245 2.17 -12.39 23.76
C GLY A 245 1.39 -11.09 23.57
N ILE A 246 1.52 -10.45 22.40
CA ILE A 246 0.74 -9.28 21.99
C ILE A 246 0.41 -9.38 20.51
N LEU A 247 -0.85 -9.26 20.13
CA LEU A 247 -1.27 -9.25 18.73
C LEU A 247 -0.86 -7.94 18.05
N THR A 248 -0.86 -7.92 16.72
CA THR A 248 -0.51 -6.71 15.95
C THR A 248 -1.47 -5.54 16.17
N ASP A 249 -2.70 -5.81 16.64
CA ASP A 249 -3.66 -4.77 17.04
C ASP A 249 -3.40 -4.18 18.44
N GLY A 250 -2.36 -4.67 19.12
CA GLY A 250 -1.96 -4.26 20.46
C GLY A 250 -2.71 -4.99 21.58
N SER A 251 -3.66 -5.87 21.27
CA SER A 251 -4.33 -6.69 22.28
C SER A 251 -3.37 -7.74 22.83
N THR A 252 -3.41 -7.96 24.15
CA THR A 252 -2.61 -8.95 24.86
C THR A 252 -3.53 -9.83 25.69
N SER A 253 -3.08 -11.03 26.01
CA SER A 253 -3.77 -11.93 26.95
C SER A 253 -3.09 -11.92 28.32
N GLY A 254 -3.85 -12.26 29.35
CA GLY A 254 -3.35 -12.31 30.73
C GLY A 254 -2.62 -13.61 31.10
N ASN A 255 -2.78 -14.69 30.32
CA ASN A 255 -2.45 -16.04 30.79
C ASN A 255 -1.34 -16.73 29.99
N GLY A 256 -1.26 -16.54 28.66
CA GLY A 256 -0.22 -17.16 27.84
C GLY A 256 1.20 -16.98 28.40
N ASP A 257 2.05 -17.93 28.04
CA ASP A 257 3.46 -18.01 28.41
C ASP A 257 4.34 -17.00 27.66
N LYS A 258 4.03 -16.66 26.41
CA LYS A 258 4.60 -15.48 25.70
C LYS A 258 6.10 -15.56 25.41
N ASN A 259 6.63 -16.75 25.19
CA ASN A 259 8.04 -16.95 24.86
C ASN A 259 8.31 -16.75 23.37
N GLY A 260 9.56 -16.47 23.03
CA GLY A 260 10.03 -16.58 21.65
C GLY A 260 10.13 -18.05 21.22
N PHE A 261 10.92 -18.84 21.96
CA PHE A 261 11.16 -20.26 21.71
C PHE A 261 10.99 -21.07 23.00
N LYS A 262 9.90 -21.83 23.10
CA LYS A 262 9.61 -22.82 24.16
C LYS A 262 10.12 -24.19 23.71
N LEU A 263 11.20 -24.68 24.33
CA LEU A 263 12.01 -25.78 23.80
C LEU A 263 11.77 -27.14 24.49
N GLY A 264 10.57 -27.39 25.03
CA GLY A 264 10.17 -28.70 25.55
C GLY A 264 9.04 -28.65 26.57
N GLY A 265 8.95 -29.67 27.43
CA GLY A 265 7.93 -29.76 28.49
C GLY A 265 8.10 -30.97 29.43
N GLU A 266 7.55 -30.87 30.64
CA GLU A 266 7.37 -31.98 31.60
C GLU A 266 8.63 -32.77 32.06
N ASP A 267 9.80 -32.14 32.18
CA ASP A 267 11.07 -32.81 32.57
C ASP A 267 11.53 -33.90 31.58
N ILE A 268 11.02 -33.88 30.35
CA ILE A 268 11.36 -34.87 29.32
C ILE A 268 12.56 -34.37 28.52
N SER A 269 13.61 -35.21 28.43
CA SER A 269 14.82 -34.89 27.68
C SER A 269 14.63 -35.05 26.17
N VAL A 270 14.78 -33.96 25.42
CA VAL A 270 14.89 -33.96 23.96
C VAL A 270 16.05 -33.07 23.52
N ASN A 271 16.93 -33.58 22.67
CA ASN A 271 18.14 -32.88 22.23
C ASN A 271 17.86 -32.04 20.97
N HIS A 272 17.10 -30.96 21.12
CA HIS A 272 16.85 -30.02 20.02
C HIS A 272 18.13 -29.31 19.56
N ILE A 273 18.10 -28.74 18.35
CA ILE A 273 19.21 -27.96 17.78
C ILE A 273 18.69 -26.56 17.45
N VAL A 274 19.30 -25.53 18.02
CA VAL A 274 18.91 -24.12 17.83
C VAL A 274 20.13 -23.31 17.42
N ARG A 275 20.11 -22.84 16.17
CA ARG A 275 21.24 -22.18 15.51
C ARG A 275 20.85 -20.89 14.83
N ARG A 276 21.61 -19.83 15.04
CA ARG A 276 21.40 -18.55 14.33
C ARG A 276 19.99 -18.00 14.50
N CYS A 277 19.32 -18.33 15.61
CA CYS A 277 17.99 -17.84 15.89
C CYS A 277 18.03 -16.49 16.63
N VAL A 278 17.04 -15.64 16.37
CA VAL A 278 16.88 -14.35 17.02
C VAL A 278 15.57 -14.32 17.81
N ALA A 279 15.62 -13.96 19.08
CA ALA A 279 14.43 -13.75 19.90
C ALA A 279 14.40 -12.33 20.48
N PHE A 280 13.38 -11.53 20.18
CA PHE A 280 13.30 -10.18 20.72
C PHE A 280 11.90 -9.67 21.08
N SER A 281 11.81 -8.85 22.12
CA SER A 281 10.55 -8.17 22.51
C SER A 281 9.37 -9.11 22.71
N ASN A 282 9.62 -10.39 23.05
CA ASN A 282 8.58 -11.33 23.44
C ASN A 282 8.09 -10.98 24.86
N GLY A 283 6.83 -11.30 25.14
CA GLY A 283 6.13 -10.95 26.37
C GLY A 283 6.67 -11.62 27.64
N LYS A 284 7.57 -12.61 27.50
CA LYS A 284 8.29 -13.25 28.62
C LYS A 284 9.74 -13.57 28.27
N HIS A 285 10.05 -14.81 27.87
CA HIS A 285 11.42 -15.22 27.56
C HIS A 285 11.73 -15.16 26.06
N GLY A 286 13.00 -14.93 25.71
CA GLY A 286 13.48 -15.13 24.35
C GLY A 286 13.57 -16.62 24.04
N PHE A 287 14.45 -17.33 24.74
CA PHE A 287 14.62 -18.78 24.68
C PHE A 287 14.39 -19.37 26.06
N THR A 288 13.54 -20.39 26.16
CA THR A 288 13.32 -21.14 27.41
C THR A 288 13.46 -22.64 27.18
N TYR A 289 14.16 -23.30 28.09
CA TYR A 289 14.26 -24.76 28.09
C TYR A 289 12.91 -25.45 28.35
N ASN A 290 11.98 -24.72 28.98
CA ASN A 290 10.66 -25.19 29.42
C ASN A 290 10.67 -26.62 29.99
N ARG A 291 11.53 -26.87 30.97
CA ARG A 291 11.68 -28.19 31.61
C ARG A 291 12.19 -29.30 30.68
N ASN A 292 12.82 -28.99 29.56
CA ASN A 292 13.56 -29.99 28.80
C ASN A 292 14.91 -30.29 29.46
N LEU A 293 15.08 -31.49 30.02
CA LEU A 293 16.33 -31.88 30.67
C LEU A 293 17.42 -32.38 29.71
N GLY A 294 17.16 -32.35 28.40
CA GLY A 294 18.07 -32.82 27.36
C GLY A 294 19.28 -31.91 27.15
N THR A 295 20.16 -32.39 26.27
CA THR A 295 21.32 -31.67 25.77
C THR A 295 20.91 -30.86 24.54
N ILE A 296 20.14 -29.79 24.74
CA ILE A 296 19.80 -28.87 23.65
C ILE A 296 21.08 -28.17 23.18
N GLU A 297 21.31 -28.18 21.87
CA GLU A 297 22.38 -27.38 21.26
C GLU A 297 21.90 -25.94 21.07
N MET A 298 22.55 -24.99 21.76
CA MET A 298 22.30 -23.56 21.64
C MET A 298 23.54 -22.88 21.07
N THR A 299 23.59 -22.71 19.75
CA THR A 299 24.78 -22.19 19.05
C THR A 299 24.47 -20.91 18.28
N ASN A 300 25.23 -19.84 18.50
CA ASN A 300 25.11 -18.58 17.74
C ASN A 300 23.68 -18.02 17.75
N ASN A 301 23.01 -17.93 18.90
CA ASN A 301 21.68 -17.32 18.98
C ASN A 301 21.75 -15.92 19.57
N THR A 302 20.81 -15.04 19.22
CA THR A 302 20.71 -13.69 19.78
C THR A 302 19.39 -13.49 20.51
N GLY A 303 19.45 -13.24 21.82
CA GLY A 303 18.32 -12.73 22.59
C GLY A 303 18.45 -11.22 22.81
N TYR A 304 17.39 -10.46 22.55
CA TYR A 304 17.38 -9.00 22.72
C TYR A 304 16.07 -8.47 23.29
N ASN A 305 16.12 -7.72 24.40
CA ASN A 305 14.96 -6.97 24.91
C ASN A 305 13.69 -7.82 25.10
N ASN A 306 13.81 -9.05 25.60
CA ASN A 306 12.65 -9.86 26.00
C ASN A 306 12.23 -9.47 27.42
N ALA A 307 10.91 -9.51 27.69
CA ALA A 307 10.33 -8.87 28.87
C ALA A 307 10.89 -9.38 30.20
N GLU A 308 11.16 -10.68 30.33
CA GLU A 308 11.77 -11.26 31.53
C GLU A 308 13.22 -11.70 31.27
N ARG A 309 13.47 -12.66 30.38
CA ARG A 309 14.85 -13.15 30.13
C ARG A 309 15.11 -13.37 28.66
N ASN A 310 16.32 -13.09 28.19
CA ASN A 310 16.73 -13.52 26.86
C ASN A 310 16.95 -15.04 26.83
N PHE A 311 17.56 -15.61 27.86
CA PHE A 311 17.78 -17.05 28.02
C PHE A 311 17.35 -17.52 29.42
N ASN A 312 16.40 -18.47 29.47
CA ASN A 312 15.91 -19.09 30.70
C ASN A 312 16.08 -20.62 30.68
N PHE A 313 17.17 -21.10 31.28
CA PHE A 313 17.51 -22.52 31.38
C PHE A 313 17.75 -22.87 32.86
N ASP A 314 16.73 -23.49 33.48
CA ASP A 314 16.71 -23.82 34.92
C ASP A 314 17.02 -25.29 35.23
N GLY A 315 17.41 -26.06 34.22
CA GLY A 315 17.77 -27.47 34.37
C GLY A 315 18.32 -28.06 33.08
N GLY A 316 18.64 -29.35 33.13
CA GLY A 316 19.10 -30.12 31.98
C GLY A 316 20.60 -30.00 31.70
N THR A 317 20.99 -30.47 30.52
CA THR A 317 22.40 -30.61 30.09
C THR A 317 22.70 -29.85 28.80
N SER A 318 21.94 -28.79 28.52
CA SER A 318 22.09 -27.97 27.32
C SER A 318 23.53 -27.43 27.14
N VAL A 319 23.96 -27.28 25.89
CA VAL A 319 25.31 -26.81 25.53
C VAL A 319 25.22 -25.48 24.82
N PHE A 320 25.96 -24.48 25.31
CA PHE A 320 25.89 -23.10 24.86
C PHE A 320 27.20 -22.64 24.25
N LYS A 321 27.15 -22.18 23.00
CA LYS A 321 28.30 -21.61 22.28
C LYS A 321 27.89 -20.37 21.50
N ASN A 322 28.71 -19.34 21.56
CA ASN A 322 28.61 -18.09 20.79
C ASN A 322 27.26 -17.38 20.92
N ASN A 323 26.49 -17.58 22.01
CA ASN A 323 25.20 -16.93 22.15
C ASN A 323 25.38 -15.47 22.60
N LEU A 324 24.55 -14.59 22.07
CA LEU A 324 24.52 -13.17 22.37
C LEU A 324 23.27 -12.82 23.17
N SER A 325 23.43 -12.11 24.29
CA SER A 325 22.32 -11.55 25.05
C SER A 325 22.51 -10.05 25.27
N TYR A 326 21.47 -9.26 25.03
CA TYR A 326 21.50 -7.82 25.30
C TYR A 326 20.13 -7.27 25.74
N LEU A 327 20.12 -6.34 26.70
CA LEU A 327 18.92 -5.73 27.29
C LEU A 327 17.87 -6.73 27.77
N SER A 328 18.28 -7.83 28.39
CA SER A 328 17.34 -8.74 29.03
C SER A 328 16.62 -8.05 30.20
N GLY A 329 15.31 -8.28 30.38
CA GLY A 329 14.54 -7.67 31.48
C GLY A 329 14.99 -8.09 32.89
N SER A 330 15.67 -9.23 32.99
CA SER A 330 16.32 -9.79 34.18
C SER A 330 17.59 -10.53 33.76
N ASN A 331 18.45 -10.88 34.72
CA ASN A 331 19.62 -11.70 34.43
C ASN A 331 19.21 -13.04 33.79
N ASP A 332 19.97 -13.45 32.78
CA ASP A 332 19.83 -14.74 32.14
C ASP A 332 20.13 -15.86 33.14
N ARG A 333 19.48 -17.00 32.95
CA ARG A 333 19.64 -18.18 33.79
C ARG A 333 20.14 -19.32 32.92
N ILE A 334 21.29 -19.88 33.28
CA ILE A 334 22.01 -20.85 32.46
C ILE A 334 22.43 -22.03 33.34
N ILE A 335 21.70 -23.14 33.21
CA ILE A 335 22.10 -24.46 33.69
C ILE A 335 22.43 -25.34 32.49
N GLY A 336 23.61 -25.95 32.50
CA GLY A 336 24.18 -26.70 31.39
C GLY A 336 25.67 -26.41 31.21
N THR A 337 26.21 -26.68 30.01
CA THR A 337 27.61 -26.45 29.66
C THR A 337 27.76 -25.15 28.86
N ALA A 338 28.24 -24.09 29.50
CA ALA A 338 28.49 -22.78 28.89
C ALA A 338 29.97 -22.36 28.99
N THR A 339 30.90 -23.32 28.84
CA THR A 339 32.35 -23.08 28.92
C THR A 339 32.94 -22.42 27.67
N ALA A 340 32.21 -22.45 26.55
CA ALA A 340 32.56 -21.69 25.35
C ALA A 340 32.16 -20.21 25.48
N PRO A 341 32.69 -19.31 24.61
CA PRO A 341 32.27 -17.92 24.54
C PRO A 341 30.75 -17.74 24.46
N ASN A 342 30.18 -16.91 25.32
CA ASN A 342 28.79 -16.46 25.29
C ASN A 342 28.75 -15.06 25.96
N SER A 343 27.70 -14.27 25.71
CA SER A 343 27.53 -12.96 26.35
C SER A 343 26.24 -12.85 27.17
N PHE A 344 25.93 -13.89 27.95
CA PHE A 344 24.74 -13.91 28.80
C PHE A 344 24.72 -12.77 29.83
N GLN A 345 23.58 -12.10 29.94
CA GLN A 345 23.42 -10.96 30.84
C GLN A 345 23.40 -11.44 32.29
N GLY A 346 24.31 -10.90 33.12
CA GLY A 346 24.43 -11.27 34.53
C GLY A 346 25.28 -12.50 34.79
N ALA A 347 25.89 -13.11 33.77
CA ALA A 347 26.92 -14.13 33.93
C ALA A 347 28.30 -13.49 34.13
N ALA A 348 29.18 -14.15 34.90
CA ALA A 348 30.56 -13.70 35.10
C ALA A 348 31.46 -14.20 33.96
N GLY A 349 32.20 -13.29 33.32
CA GLY A 349 33.11 -13.59 32.20
C GLY A 349 32.37 -13.81 30.87
N GLY A 350 32.97 -13.39 29.76
CA GLY A 350 32.39 -13.54 28.43
C GLY A 350 32.67 -12.32 27.57
N PHE A 351 31.73 -11.38 27.52
CA PHE A 351 31.84 -10.11 26.79
C PHE A 351 30.98 -9.04 27.49
N THR A 352 31.32 -7.77 27.37
CA THR A 352 30.45 -6.67 27.82
C THR A 352 29.71 -6.12 26.62
N VAL A 353 28.45 -6.53 26.44
CA VAL A 353 27.64 -6.07 25.31
C VAL A 353 27.04 -4.70 25.60
N THR A 354 27.20 -3.79 24.64
CA THR A 354 26.70 -2.41 24.70
C THR A 354 25.93 -2.05 23.43
N ALA A 355 25.26 -0.90 23.44
CA ALA A 355 24.58 -0.41 22.23
C ALA A 355 25.56 -0.12 21.08
N ALA A 356 26.84 0.16 21.38
CA ALA A 356 27.86 0.45 20.36
C ALA A 356 28.27 -0.79 19.56
N ASP A 357 27.98 -1.98 20.07
CA ASP A 357 28.28 -3.24 19.38
C ASP A 357 27.36 -3.49 18.19
N PHE A 358 26.28 -2.73 18.02
CA PHE A 358 25.28 -2.96 16.98
C PHE A 358 25.18 -1.81 15.98
N VAL A 359 24.95 -2.16 14.71
CA VAL A 359 24.64 -1.19 13.64
C VAL A 359 23.35 -0.45 13.94
N THR A 360 22.30 -1.18 14.33
CA THR A 360 21.05 -0.60 14.81
C THR A 360 20.33 -1.56 15.76
N LEU A 361 19.66 -0.98 16.76
CA LEU A 361 18.81 -1.67 17.72
C LEU A 361 17.31 -1.45 17.44
N THR A 362 16.99 -0.86 16.28
CA THR A 362 15.61 -0.68 15.81
C THR A 362 15.28 -1.75 14.78
N PRO A 363 14.32 -2.65 15.03
CA PRO A 363 13.94 -3.68 14.07
C PRO A 363 13.36 -3.09 12.78
N GLY A 364 13.53 -3.82 11.69
CA GLY A 364 12.88 -3.58 10.39
C GLY A 364 11.41 -4.01 10.40
N ALA A 365 10.88 -4.35 9.21
CA ALA A 365 9.50 -4.83 9.08
C ALA A 365 9.33 -6.21 9.74
N ASN A 366 8.17 -6.48 10.34
CA ASN A 366 7.89 -7.73 11.07
C ASN A 366 8.22 -9.01 10.26
N ALA A 367 7.86 -9.06 8.98
CA ALA A 367 8.15 -10.21 8.12
C ALA A 367 9.65 -10.41 7.80
N SER A 368 10.50 -9.42 8.08
CA SER A 368 11.95 -9.48 7.81
C SER A 368 12.73 -8.49 8.69
N PRO A 369 12.75 -8.71 10.01
CA PRO A 369 13.09 -7.66 10.98
C PRO A 369 14.57 -7.30 11.01
N THR A 370 15.46 -8.12 10.44
CA THR A 370 16.91 -7.89 10.40
C THR A 370 17.39 -7.18 9.12
N THR A 371 16.51 -6.96 8.15
CA THR A 371 16.89 -6.43 6.81
C THR A 371 17.48 -5.03 6.80
N ASN A 372 17.20 -4.23 7.82
CA ASN A 372 17.75 -2.87 7.99
C ASN A 372 19.08 -2.85 8.77
N GLY A 373 19.67 -4.02 9.06
CA GLY A 373 20.87 -4.15 9.89
C GLY A 373 20.59 -4.28 11.39
N PHE A 374 19.33 -4.49 11.78
CA PHE A 374 18.97 -4.73 13.19
C PHE A 374 19.72 -5.93 13.76
N LEU A 375 20.39 -5.70 14.90
CA LEU A 375 21.25 -6.65 15.60
C LEU A 375 22.50 -7.11 14.82
N ASN A 376 22.79 -6.53 13.66
CA ASN A 376 24.09 -6.73 13.02
C ASN A 376 25.17 -6.08 13.88
N LEU A 377 26.32 -6.74 14.01
CA LEU A 377 27.45 -6.19 14.76
C LEU A 377 28.07 -5.01 14.01
N ALA A 378 28.38 -3.95 14.76
CA ALA A 378 29.08 -2.77 14.26
C ALA A 378 30.55 -3.10 13.98
N SER A 379 31.14 -2.37 13.02
CA SER A 379 32.57 -2.48 12.74
C SER A 379 33.39 -2.09 13.98
N GLY A 380 34.24 -3.00 14.43
CA GLY A 380 35.08 -2.81 15.62
C GLY A 380 34.46 -3.30 16.93
N SER A 381 33.26 -3.90 16.92
CA SER A 381 32.75 -4.65 18.06
C SER A 381 33.68 -5.82 18.40
N ASP A 382 33.91 -6.07 19.69
CA ASP A 382 34.70 -7.20 20.19
C ASP A 382 33.96 -8.55 20.07
N LEU A 383 32.66 -8.50 19.72
CA LEU A 383 31.83 -9.65 19.43
C LEU A 383 32.11 -10.23 18.04
N VAL A 384 32.76 -9.46 17.16
CA VAL A 384 33.22 -9.92 15.83
C VAL A 384 34.46 -10.79 16.00
N ASP A 385 34.48 -11.95 15.34
CA ASP A 385 35.52 -12.99 15.48
C ASP A 385 35.73 -13.47 16.94
N GLY A 386 34.80 -13.18 17.86
CA GLY A 386 34.93 -13.47 19.30
C GLY A 386 34.51 -14.87 19.73
N GLY A 387 33.88 -15.64 18.83
CA GLY A 387 33.32 -16.96 19.11
C GLY A 387 34.30 -18.10 18.88
N VAL A 388 33.77 -19.33 18.97
CA VAL A 388 34.49 -20.58 18.67
C VAL A 388 33.79 -21.35 17.56
N THR A 389 34.56 -22.09 16.77
CA THR A 389 34.02 -22.91 15.68
C THR A 389 33.03 -23.95 16.19
N SER A 390 31.93 -24.12 15.45
CA SER A 390 30.89 -25.08 15.75
C SER A 390 30.39 -25.73 14.47
N THR A 391 30.09 -27.03 14.54
CA THR A 391 29.58 -27.78 13.38
C THR A 391 28.27 -27.16 12.88
N GLY A 392 28.16 -26.95 11.57
CA GLY A 392 26.96 -26.36 10.96
C GLY A 392 26.91 -24.82 11.02
N ILE A 393 27.94 -24.15 11.54
CA ILE A 393 28.06 -22.69 11.54
C ILE A 393 29.14 -22.26 10.54
N SER A 394 28.71 -21.67 9.43
CA SER A 394 29.60 -20.92 8.52
C SER A 394 29.90 -19.55 9.12
N TYR A 395 31.11 -19.04 8.94
CA TYR A 395 31.54 -17.75 9.46
C TYR A 395 32.52 -17.05 8.50
N ASN A 396 32.77 -15.77 8.72
CA ASN A 396 33.79 -15.01 8.01
C ASN A 396 34.90 -14.61 8.96
N GLY A 397 36.07 -14.23 8.43
CA GLY A 397 37.19 -13.86 9.29
C GLY A 397 37.88 -15.07 9.93
N ASN A 398 38.35 -14.88 11.16
CA ASN A 398 39.17 -15.84 11.90
C ASN A 398 38.32 -16.82 12.72
N SER A 399 37.15 -16.41 13.19
CA SER A 399 36.26 -17.23 14.03
C SER A 399 34.81 -16.76 13.90
N PRO A 400 33.81 -17.57 14.26
CA PRO A 400 32.43 -17.11 14.27
C PRO A 400 32.24 -15.89 15.16
N ASP A 401 31.44 -14.93 14.70
CA ASP A 401 30.95 -13.86 15.55
C ASP A 401 30.08 -14.42 16.69
N LEU A 402 29.92 -13.66 17.77
CA LEU A 402 28.86 -13.92 18.74
C LEU A 402 27.49 -13.53 18.16
N GLY A 403 26.49 -14.35 18.49
CA GLY A 403 25.10 -14.13 18.09
C GLY A 403 24.73 -14.72 16.73
N ALA A 404 23.53 -14.42 16.30
CA ALA A 404 22.87 -15.04 15.16
C ALA A 404 23.35 -14.54 13.80
N ILE A 405 23.76 -13.28 13.72
CA ILE A 405 24.05 -12.60 12.45
C ILE A 405 25.56 -12.45 12.32
N GLU A 406 26.12 -13.13 11.32
CA GLU A 406 27.53 -13.05 10.99
C GLU A 406 27.86 -11.71 10.30
N SER A 407 28.82 -10.96 10.83
CA SER A 407 29.41 -9.78 10.21
C SER A 407 30.50 -10.18 9.20
N GLY A 408 31.00 -9.22 8.43
CA GLY A 408 32.11 -9.45 7.49
C GLY A 408 31.79 -10.37 6.31
N GLY A 409 30.61 -11.01 6.28
CA GLY A 409 30.12 -11.72 5.11
C GLY A 409 29.94 -10.74 3.98
N THR A 410 30.70 -10.94 2.89
CA THR A 410 30.18 -10.53 1.60
C THR A 410 28.82 -11.21 1.50
N ALA A 411 27.74 -10.43 1.57
CA ALA A 411 26.41 -10.95 1.35
C ALA A 411 26.51 -11.85 0.11
N THR A 412 26.09 -13.11 0.22
CA THR A 412 26.07 -13.98 -0.96
C THR A 412 25.09 -13.33 -1.90
N THR A 413 25.62 -12.57 -2.84
CA THR A 413 24.81 -11.85 -3.78
C THR A 413 24.69 -12.68 -5.04
N TYR A 414 23.48 -12.87 -5.50
CA TYR A 414 23.21 -13.54 -6.75
C TYR A 414 22.98 -12.53 -7.86
N SER A 415 23.46 -12.85 -9.05
CA SER A 415 23.18 -12.06 -10.25
C SER A 415 21.80 -12.41 -10.81
N LEU A 416 21.03 -11.39 -11.21
CA LEU A 416 19.81 -11.56 -12.02
C LEU A 416 20.09 -11.07 -13.45
N THR A 417 20.22 -12.02 -14.36
CA THR A 417 20.38 -11.75 -15.79
C THR A 417 19.00 -11.73 -16.44
N THR A 418 18.66 -10.64 -17.13
CA THR A 418 17.39 -10.52 -17.86
C THR A 418 17.65 -10.41 -19.35
N SER A 419 16.89 -11.13 -20.18
CA SER A 419 16.93 -11.01 -21.64
C SER A 419 15.55 -10.75 -22.24
N VAL A 420 15.52 -10.35 -23.51
CA VAL A 420 14.30 -10.05 -24.28
C VAL A 420 14.35 -10.83 -25.59
N THR A 421 13.29 -11.57 -25.91
CA THR A 421 13.20 -12.43 -27.09
C THR A 421 11.90 -12.15 -27.88
N PRO A 422 11.95 -11.81 -29.18
CA PRO A 422 13.14 -11.48 -29.97
C PRO A 422 13.80 -10.19 -29.48
N SER A 423 15.08 -10.00 -29.80
CA SER A 423 15.83 -8.79 -29.44
C SER A 423 15.12 -7.54 -29.97
N GLY A 424 14.85 -6.58 -29.09
CA GLY A 424 14.08 -5.37 -29.43
C GLY A 424 12.55 -5.52 -29.31
N GLY A 425 12.04 -6.71 -28.99
CA GLY A 425 10.60 -6.95 -28.79
C GLY A 425 10.00 -6.28 -27.54
N GLY A 426 10.84 -5.82 -26.62
CA GLY A 426 10.43 -5.13 -25.40
C GLY A 426 11.61 -4.77 -24.50
N SER A 427 11.29 -4.50 -23.24
CA SER A 427 12.24 -4.24 -22.16
C SER A 427 11.82 -4.94 -20.89
N VAL A 428 12.77 -5.13 -19.97
CA VAL A 428 12.56 -5.69 -18.64
C VAL A 428 13.06 -4.68 -17.60
N SER A 429 12.19 -4.23 -16.70
CA SER A 429 12.57 -3.46 -15.51
C SER A 429 12.60 -4.37 -14.28
N ARG A 430 13.35 -3.96 -13.26
CA ARG A 430 13.59 -4.70 -12.01
C ARG A 430 13.27 -3.81 -10.82
N SER A 431 12.64 -4.36 -9.78
CA SER A 431 12.38 -3.65 -8.53
C SER A 431 12.56 -4.59 -7.32
N PRO A 432 13.54 -4.35 -6.43
CA PRO A 432 14.57 -3.31 -6.54
C PRO A 432 15.46 -3.52 -7.78
N ASN A 433 16.02 -2.44 -8.34
CA ASN A 433 16.99 -2.54 -9.43
C ASN A 433 18.42 -2.52 -8.86
N ALA A 434 19.12 -3.65 -8.92
CA ALA A 434 20.49 -3.79 -8.45
C ALA A 434 21.35 -4.63 -9.41
N SER A 435 22.67 -4.46 -9.34
CA SER A 435 23.66 -5.26 -10.07
C SER A 435 23.77 -6.69 -9.53
N SER A 436 23.53 -6.87 -8.24
CA SER A 436 23.43 -8.15 -7.55
C SER A 436 22.48 -8.03 -6.36
N TYR A 437 21.99 -9.16 -5.87
CA TYR A 437 20.96 -9.20 -4.83
C TYR A 437 21.36 -10.14 -3.72
N ASN A 438 21.23 -9.71 -2.47
CA ASN A 438 21.47 -10.56 -1.31
C ASN A 438 20.63 -11.83 -1.39
N ALA A 439 21.17 -12.95 -0.93
CA ALA A 439 20.44 -14.19 -0.80
C ALA A 439 19.08 -13.98 -0.11
N GLY A 440 18.01 -14.50 -0.70
CA GLY A 440 16.62 -14.35 -0.23
C GLY A 440 15.89 -13.10 -0.75
N THR A 441 16.58 -12.13 -1.38
CA THR A 441 15.91 -10.94 -1.93
C THR A 441 14.85 -11.32 -2.96
N VAL A 442 13.65 -10.75 -2.86
CA VAL A 442 12.61 -10.91 -3.88
C VAL A 442 12.65 -9.72 -4.84
N VAL A 443 12.84 -9.98 -6.13
CA VAL A 443 12.94 -8.98 -7.20
C VAL A 443 11.73 -9.08 -8.12
N THR A 444 10.96 -8.01 -8.23
CA THR A 444 9.87 -7.92 -9.21
C THR A 444 10.43 -7.52 -10.58
N LEU A 445 10.26 -8.37 -11.58
CA LEU A 445 10.52 -8.07 -12.98
C LEU A 445 9.23 -7.59 -13.65
N THR A 446 9.32 -6.56 -14.50
CA THR A 446 8.21 -6.08 -15.32
C THR A 446 8.61 -6.00 -16.80
N ALA A 447 7.88 -6.68 -17.67
CA ALA A 447 8.07 -6.67 -19.11
C ALA A 447 7.20 -5.58 -19.74
N THR A 448 7.84 -4.73 -20.54
CA THR A 448 7.15 -3.72 -21.35
C THR A 448 7.41 -4.02 -22.81
N ALA A 449 6.37 -4.31 -23.58
CA ALA A 449 6.52 -4.59 -25.01
C ALA A 449 6.92 -3.34 -25.80
N SER A 450 7.83 -3.53 -26.75
CA SER A 450 8.20 -2.51 -27.73
C SER A 450 7.08 -2.36 -28.75
N SER A 451 7.11 -1.24 -29.48
CA SER A 451 6.21 -0.96 -30.59
C SER A 451 6.06 -2.15 -31.55
N GLY A 452 4.83 -2.58 -31.83
CA GLY A 452 4.54 -3.70 -32.74
C GLY A 452 4.71 -5.11 -32.14
N TYR A 453 4.98 -5.23 -30.84
CA TYR A 453 5.12 -6.51 -30.14
C TYR A 453 4.09 -6.66 -29.00
N THR A 454 3.76 -7.90 -28.68
CA THR A 454 2.94 -8.27 -27.52
C THR A 454 3.75 -9.19 -26.64
N PHE A 455 3.76 -8.93 -25.32
CA PHE A 455 4.38 -9.82 -24.35
C PHE A 455 3.63 -11.16 -24.31
N THR A 456 4.36 -12.26 -24.43
CA THR A 456 3.79 -13.61 -24.44
C THR A 456 4.11 -14.40 -23.17
N GLY A 457 5.16 -14.04 -22.45
CA GLY A 457 5.47 -14.64 -21.14
C GLY A 457 6.94 -14.60 -20.77
N TRP A 458 7.23 -14.90 -19.51
CA TRP A 458 8.56 -15.11 -18.97
C TRP A 458 9.00 -16.56 -19.19
N SER A 459 10.29 -16.77 -19.44
CA SER A 459 10.94 -18.07 -19.44
C SER A 459 12.32 -18.02 -18.76
N GLY A 460 12.93 -19.17 -18.54
CA GLY A 460 14.18 -19.31 -17.77
C GLY A 460 13.89 -19.83 -16.35
N ASP A 461 14.53 -19.24 -15.35
CA ASP A 461 14.42 -19.68 -13.95
C ASP A 461 13.09 -19.30 -13.27
N VAL A 462 12.27 -18.47 -13.94
CA VAL A 462 10.86 -18.24 -13.62
C VAL A 462 10.05 -18.26 -14.92
N SER A 463 8.78 -18.61 -14.82
CA SER A 463 7.84 -18.59 -15.95
C SER A 463 6.50 -18.00 -15.54
N GLY A 464 5.80 -17.37 -16.50
CA GLY A 464 4.50 -16.76 -16.25
C GLY A 464 4.07 -15.85 -17.39
N THR A 465 2.78 -15.63 -17.57
CA THR A 465 2.25 -14.80 -18.67
C THR A 465 1.88 -13.38 -18.23
N SER A 466 1.95 -13.09 -16.92
CA SER A 466 1.80 -11.75 -16.38
C SER A 466 2.97 -10.86 -16.81
N THR A 467 2.68 -9.60 -17.17
CA THR A 467 3.71 -8.61 -17.46
C THR A 467 4.59 -8.30 -16.25
N SER A 468 4.21 -8.73 -15.04
CA SER A 468 5.06 -8.68 -13.84
C SER A 468 5.24 -10.05 -13.19
N ILE A 469 6.43 -10.34 -12.66
CA ILE A 469 6.76 -11.60 -11.96
C ILE A 469 7.78 -11.38 -10.84
N ASN A 470 7.70 -12.13 -9.75
CA ASN A 470 8.68 -12.08 -8.65
C ASN A 470 9.75 -13.16 -8.81
N VAL A 471 11.00 -12.81 -8.52
CA VAL A 471 12.17 -13.69 -8.55
C VAL A 471 12.85 -13.65 -7.19
N THR A 472 12.82 -14.77 -6.46
CA THR A 472 13.59 -14.91 -5.21
C THR A 472 15.03 -15.28 -5.52
N MET A 473 15.98 -14.46 -5.05
CA MET A 473 17.40 -14.58 -5.32
C MET A 473 18.03 -15.55 -4.31
N ASN A 474 17.90 -16.85 -4.56
CA ASN A 474 18.51 -17.94 -3.78
C ASN A 474 19.62 -18.68 -4.56
N GLY A 475 20.01 -18.11 -5.70
CA GLY A 475 20.92 -18.63 -6.71
C GLY A 475 21.06 -17.59 -7.82
N ASN A 476 22.11 -17.65 -8.65
CA ASN A 476 22.17 -16.84 -9.87
C ASN A 476 20.96 -17.18 -10.75
N ARG A 477 20.24 -16.16 -11.21
CA ARG A 477 19.01 -16.33 -11.98
C ARG A 477 19.14 -15.73 -13.38
N THR A 478 18.56 -16.40 -14.37
CA THR A 478 18.42 -15.95 -15.76
C THR A 478 16.95 -16.00 -16.16
N VAL A 479 16.40 -14.86 -16.57
CA VAL A 479 14.98 -14.71 -16.92
C VAL A 479 14.83 -13.98 -18.24
N ALA A 480 14.06 -14.55 -19.18
CA ALA A 480 13.78 -13.96 -20.47
C ALA A 480 12.33 -13.46 -20.54
N ALA A 481 12.12 -12.22 -20.99
CA ALA A 481 10.81 -11.75 -21.43
C ALA A 481 10.60 -12.10 -22.90
N ASN A 482 9.57 -12.89 -23.18
CA ASN A 482 9.22 -13.29 -24.54
C ASN A 482 8.12 -12.40 -25.09
N PHE A 483 8.26 -12.05 -26.36
CA PHE A 483 7.34 -11.21 -27.12
C PHE A 483 7.08 -11.85 -28.49
N THR A 484 5.95 -11.53 -29.09
CA THR A 484 5.62 -11.89 -30.47
C THR A 484 5.19 -10.66 -31.25
N THR A 485 5.51 -10.63 -32.54
CA THR A 485 5.09 -9.55 -33.44
C THR A 485 3.56 -9.52 -33.56
N SER A 486 2.96 -8.35 -33.41
CA SER A 486 1.52 -8.11 -33.54
C SER A 486 1.07 -7.96 -35.01
N THR A 487 1.66 -8.73 -35.92
CA THR A 487 1.40 -8.61 -37.37
C THR A 487 -0.07 -8.90 -37.69
N GLY A 488 -0.73 -7.94 -38.36
CA GLY A 488 -2.10 -8.05 -38.85
C GLY A 488 -3.17 -7.31 -38.02
N THR A 489 -2.83 -6.80 -36.84
CA THR A 489 -3.79 -6.04 -36.02
C THR A 489 -3.71 -4.55 -36.35
N THR A 490 -4.84 -3.93 -36.68
CA THR A 490 -4.97 -2.47 -36.80
C THR A 490 -5.66 -1.90 -35.56
N TYR A 491 -5.28 -0.69 -35.18
CA TYR A 491 -5.80 0.02 -34.02
C TYR A 491 -6.41 1.36 -34.43
N THR A 492 -7.46 1.79 -33.72
CA THR A 492 -8.12 3.08 -33.94
C THR A 492 -7.56 4.18 -33.03
N LEU A 493 -7.41 5.39 -33.56
CA LEU A 493 -7.02 6.59 -32.80
C LEU A 493 -8.17 7.60 -32.80
N THR A 494 -8.81 7.76 -31.64
CA THR A 494 -9.86 8.76 -31.42
C THR A 494 -9.23 10.03 -30.86
N THR A 495 -9.55 11.19 -31.43
CA THR A 495 -9.04 12.49 -30.96
C THR A 495 -10.19 13.39 -30.54
N THR A 496 -10.09 14.00 -29.36
CA THR A 496 -11.11 14.88 -28.77
C THR A 496 -10.49 16.23 -28.40
N VAL A 497 -11.25 17.32 -28.51
CA VAL A 497 -10.82 18.66 -28.08
C VAL A 497 -11.65 19.08 -26.87
N SER A 498 -11.01 19.60 -25.83
CA SER A 498 -11.67 20.02 -24.59
C SER A 498 -11.16 21.39 -24.10
N PRO A 499 -12.04 22.41 -23.94
CA PRO A 499 -13.43 22.42 -24.36
C PRO A 499 -13.53 22.31 -25.89
N GLY A 500 -14.63 21.82 -26.43
CA GLY A 500 -14.80 21.57 -27.88
C GLY A 500 -14.59 22.80 -28.78
N ALA A 501 -14.76 24.01 -28.25
CA ALA A 501 -14.49 25.28 -28.93
C ALA A 501 -13.03 25.77 -28.80
N GLY A 502 -12.17 25.05 -28.07
CA GLY A 502 -10.84 25.50 -27.67
C GLY A 502 -9.77 25.39 -28.76
N GLY A 503 -9.97 24.58 -29.80
CA GLY A 503 -8.99 24.38 -30.86
C GLY A 503 -9.30 23.21 -31.78
N THR A 504 -8.28 22.74 -32.52
CA THR A 504 -8.34 21.56 -33.39
C THR A 504 -7.15 20.63 -33.16
N ILE A 505 -7.29 19.37 -33.60
CA ILE A 505 -6.19 18.37 -33.63
C ILE A 505 -6.00 17.89 -35.07
N THR A 506 -4.77 17.91 -35.56
CA THR A 506 -4.38 17.24 -36.81
C THR A 506 -3.53 16.01 -36.54
N ARG A 507 -3.67 14.96 -37.37
CA ARG A 507 -2.96 13.67 -37.26
C ARG A 507 -2.02 13.47 -38.45
N SER A 508 -0.81 12.97 -38.22
CA SER A 508 0.13 12.61 -39.28
C SER A 508 0.88 11.31 -38.96
N PRO A 509 0.70 10.21 -39.73
CA PRO A 509 -0.25 10.07 -40.84
C PRO A 509 -1.70 10.16 -40.37
N ASN A 510 -2.60 10.59 -41.27
CA ASN A 510 -4.05 10.62 -41.00
C ASN A 510 -4.72 9.39 -41.62
N ALA A 511 -5.08 8.41 -40.79
CA ALA A 511 -5.75 7.18 -41.22
C ALA A 511 -6.94 6.82 -40.32
N THR A 512 -7.87 6.00 -40.82
CA THR A 512 -9.02 5.47 -40.06
C THR A 512 -8.61 4.37 -39.09
N SER A 513 -7.55 3.64 -39.40
CA SER A 513 -6.89 2.68 -38.52
C SER A 513 -5.41 2.62 -38.85
N TYR A 514 -4.61 2.21 -37.89
CA TYR A 514 -3.15 2.18 -37.98
C TYR A 514 -2.65 0.78 -37.71
N ALA A 515 -1.71 0.29 -38.50
CA ALA A 515 -1.04 -0.97 -38.20
C ALA A 515 -0.35 -0.90 -36.83
N ALA A 516 -0.33 -2.01 -36.10
CA ALA A 516 0.39 -2.13 -34.84
C ALA A 516 1.82 -1.55 -34.96
N GLY A 517 2.14 -0.62 -34.07
CA GLY A 517 3.42 0.07 -34.00
C GLY A 517 3.57 1.33 -34.84
N THR A 518 2.53 1.74 -35.59
CA THR A 518 2.55 3.02 -36.32
C THR A 518 2.66 4.19 -35.34
N VAL A 519 3.61 5.10 -35.58
CA VAL A 519 3.75 6.35 -34.81
C VAL A 519 2.94 7.45 -35.49
N VAL A 520 1.95 8.00 -34.79
CA VAL A 520 1.08 9.09 -35.24
C VAL A 520 1.43 10.37 -34.49
N THR A 521 1.85 11.39 -35.22
CA THR A 521 2.08 12.73 -34.67
C THR A 521 0.76 13.49 -34.60
N LEU A 522 0.47 14.06 -33.43
CA LEU A 522 -0.68 14.89 -33.15
C LEU A 522 -0.22 16.34 -32.95
N THR A 523 -0.91 17.28 -33.61
CA THR A 523 -0.68 18.72 -33.44
C THR A 523 -1.97 19.39 -33.01
N ALA A 524 -1.92 20.11 -31.90
CA ALA A 524 -3.01 20.91 -31.37
C ALA A 524 -2.85 22.38 -31.79
N SER A 525 -3.90 22.95 -32.39
CA SER A 525 -3.95 24.35 -32.80
C SER A 525 -5.03 25.07 -31.98
N PRO A 526 -4.66 25.98 -31.05
CA PRO A 526 -5.63 26.75 -30.28
C PRO A 526 -6.51 27.65 -31.15
N SER A 527 -7.79 27.72 -30.81
CA SER A 527 -8.70 28.75 -31.33
C SER A 527 -8.52 30.07 -30.57
N SER A 528 -8.99 31.19 -31.16
CA SER A 528 -8.88 32.51 -30.55
C SER A 528 -9.48 32.55 -29.13
N GLY A 529 -8.78 33.16 -28.19
CA GLY A 529 -9.17 33.22 -26.77
C GLY A 529 -8.75 32.00 -25.93
N TYR A 530 -8.11 31.00 -26.56
CA TYR A 530 -7.62 29.80 -25.88
C TYR A 530 -6.11 29.63 -26.05
N THR A 531 -5.51 28.95 -25.08
CA THR A 531 -4.13 28.48 -25.09
C THR A 531 -4.14 26.98 -24.95
N PHE A 532 -3.27 26.29 -25.69
CA PHE A 532 -3.09 24.87 -25.49
C PHE A 532 -2.47 24.64 -24.12
N SER A 533 -3.12 23.83 -23.30
CA SER A 533 -2.69 23.51 -21.96
C SER A 533 -1.88 22.20 -21.96
N SER A 534 -2.46 21.11 -22.45
CA SER A 534 -1.82 19.79 -22.42
C SER A 534 -2.55 18.73 -23.26
N TRP A 535 -1.84 17.65 -23.60
CA TRP A 535 -2.45 16.40 -24.05
C TRP A 535 -2.87 15.54 -22.86
N SER A 536 -3.97 14.79 -23.00
CA SER A 536 -4.41 13.77 -22.04
C SER A 536 -5.01 12.54 -22.74
N GLY A 537 -5.24 11.46 -21.99
CA GLY A 537 -5.65 10.17 -22.54
C GLY A 537 -4.42 9.34 -22.96
N GLY A 538 -4.40 8.88 -24.21
CA GLY A 538 -3.30 8.08 -24.78
C GLY A 538 -2.04 8.87 -25.16
N ALA A 539 -1.98 10.17 -24.84
CA ALA A 539 -0.81 11.02 -24.99
C ALA A 539 -0.70 11.96 -23.77
N SER A 540 0.47 12.56 -23.57
CA SER A 540 0.71 13.53 -22.50
C SER A 540 1.72 14.60 -22.95
N GLY A 541 1.91 15.63 -22.13
CA GLY A 541 2.84 16.74 -22.38
C GLY A 541 2.14 18.07 -22.68
N THR A 542 2.89 19.16 -22.58
CA THR A 542 2.41 20.56 -22.75
C THR A 542 2.85 21.19 -24.08
N SER A 543 3.62 20.47 -24.90
CA SER A 543 3.93 20.89 -26.26
C SER A 543 2.69 20.77 -27.15
N THR A 544 2.47 21.75 -28.02
CA THR A 544 1.40 21.71 -29.03
C THR A 544 1.54 20.56 -30.01
N THR A 545 2.68 19.86 -30.03
CA THR A 545 2.90 18.62 -30.77
C THR A 545 3.23 17.47 -29.82
N THR A 546 2.70 16.29 -30.12
CA THR A 546 3.04 15.03 -29.43
C THR A 546 2.96 13.85 -30.41
N SER A 547 3.46 12.68 -30.02
CA SER A 547 3.38 11.47 -30.84
C SER A 547 2.75 10.32 -30.05
N VAL A 548 1.95 9.50 -30.73
CA VAL A 548 1.27 8.32 -30.18
C VAL A 548 1.66 7.11 -31.00
N THR A 549 2.14 6.06 -30.35
CA THR A 549 2.42 4.79 -31.01
C THR A 549 1.20 3.88 -30.88
N MET A 550 0.67 3.44 -32.02
CA MET A 550 -0.57 2.67 -32.09
C MET A 550 -0.31 1.18 -31.80
N ASN A 551 -0.40 0.80 -30.52
CA ASN A 551 -0.30 -0.61 -30.08
C ASN A 551 -1.59 -1.15 -29.42
N ALA A 552 -2.60 -0.29 -29.30
CA ALA A 552 -3.95 -0.60 -28.85
C ALA A 552 -4.89 0.50 -29.38
N ASN A 553 -6.22 0.28 -29.31
CA ASN A 553 -7.18 1.35 -29.56
C ASN A 553 -6.95 2.48 -28.55
N THR A 554 -6.71 3.69 -29.05
CA THR A 554 -6.19 4.79 -28.25
C THR A 554 -7.09 6.01 -28.40
N SER A 555 -7.36 6.73 -27.31
CA SER A 555 -8.12 7.98 -27.31
C SER A 555 -7.28 9.10 -26.72
N VAL A 556 -7.11 10.21 -27.45
CA VAL A 556 -6.28 11.36 -27.04
C VAL A 556 -7.11 12.64 -27.03
N THR A 557 -6.95 13.44 -25.98
CA THR A 557 -7.60 14.75 -25.85
C THR A 557 -6.58 15.87 -25.87
N ALA A 558 -6.80 16.90 -26.70
CA ALA A 558 -6.11 18.19 -26.58
C ALA A 558 -6.90 19.09 -25.64
N ASN A 559 -6.28 19.48 -24.53
CA ASN A 559 -6.87 20.35 -23.53
C ASN A 559 -6.42 21.78 -23.77
N PHE A 560 -7.39 22.69 -23.83
CA PHE A 560 -7.16 24.11 -23.98
C PHE A 560 -7.70 24.84 -22.75
N THR A 561 -7.00 25.89 -22.34
CA THR A 561 -7.46 26.81 -21.31
C THR A 561 -7.83 28.12 -21.93
N THR A 562 -8.87 28.77 -21.43
CA THR A 562 -9.13 30.18 -21.76
C THR A 562 -7.92 31.01 -21.35
N SER A 563 -7.40 31.81 -22.27
CA SER A 563 -6.26 32.68 -22.01
C SER A 563 -6.68 33.77 -21.02
N ASN A 564 -6.41 33.58 -19.72
CA ASN A 564 -6.63 34.59 -18.68
C ASN A 564 -5.53 35.66 -18.73
N SER A 565 -5.48 36.45 -19.81
CA SER A 565 -5.04 37.84 -19.66
C SER A 565 -6.25 38.63 -19.20
N GLY A 566 -6.36 38.87 -17.89
CA GLY A 566 -7.38 39.78 -17.38
C GLY A 566 -7.21 41.15 -18.02
N THR A 567 -8.29 41.75 -18.50
CA THR A 567 -8.27 43.12 -19.02
C THR A 567 -8.56 44.11 -17.89
N ILE A 568 -8.16 45.37 -18.07
CA ILE A 568 -8.53 46.47 -17.17
C ILE A 568 -9.65 47.25 -17.84
N LEU A 569 -10.81 47.30 -17.19
CA LEU A 569 -11.89 48.20 -17.53
C LEU A 569 -11.75 49.48 -16.73
N ARG A 570 -11.85 50.63 -17.39
CA ARG A 570 -11.97 51.92 -16.74
C ARG A 570 -13.33 52.54 -17.06
N ILE A 571 -13.97 53.13 -16.04
CA ILE A 571 -15.28 53.79 -16.16
C ILE A 571 -15.17 55.21 -15.61
N ASP A 572 -15.32 56.20 -16.51
CA ASP A 572 -15.25 57.64 -16.20
C ASP A 572 -16.59 58.24 -15.74
N ASP A 573 -16.55 59.45 -15.21
CA ASP A 573 -17.69 60.22 -14.69
C ASP A 573 -18.58 60.85 -15.80
N LYS A 574 -18.88 60.12 -16.87
CA LYS A 574 -19.57 60.67 -18.06
C LYS A 574 -20.92 61.33 -17.74
N SER A 575 -21.20 62.46 -18.39
CA SER A 575 -22.53 63.11 -18.42
C SER A 575 -23.47 62.38 -19.39
N GLY A 576 -23.98 61.21 -19.00
CA GLY A 576 -24.96 60.44 -19.77
C GLY A 576 -25.33 59.15 -19.04
N THR A 577 -26.59 58.97 -18.68
CA THR A 577 -27.06 57.84 -17.88
C THR A 577 -27.35 56.62 -18.76
N GLY A 578 -26.77 55.46 -18.46
CA GLY A 578 -27.23 54.21 -19.07
C GLY A 578 -26.30 53.00 -18.86
N THR A 579 -25.00 53.16 -19.08
CA THR A 579 -23.99 52.09 -18.98
C THR A 579 -22.76 52.55 -18.20
N GLY A 580 -22.17 51.65 -17.42
CA GLY A 580 -20.93 51.95 -16.69
C GLY A 580 -21.17 52.86 -15.47
N TYR A 581 -21.31 54.16 -15.69
CA TYR A 581 -21.61 55.14 -14.63
C TYR A 581 -23.13 55.26 -14.45
N CYS A 582 -23.63 55.04 -13.23
CA CYS A 582 -25.08 54.95 -12.98
C CYS A 582 -25.66 56.15 -12.25
N SER A 583 -25.05 56.55 -11.14
CA SER A 583 -25.58 57.63 -10.30
C SER A 583 -24.54 58.10 -9.29
N ALA A 584 -24.59 59.36 -8.88
CA ALA A 584 -23.94 59.84 -7.68
C ALA A 584 -24.93 60.67 -6.85
N ASN A 585 -24.77 60.63 -5.52
CA ASN A 585 -25.52 61.51 -4.63
C ASN A 585 -24.93 62.93 -4.53
N GLY A 586 -23.74 63.14 -5.12
CA GLY A 586 -23.00 64.39 -5.13
C GLY A 586 -23.16 65.21 -6.42
N SER A 587 -22.48 66.35 -6.47
CA SER A 587 -22.44 67.19 -7.67
C SER A 587 -21.23 66.85 -8.54
N ARG A 588 -21.44 66.76 -9.85
CA ARG A 588 -20.36 66.73 -10.84
C ARG A 588 -19.78 68.14 -11.02
N GLN A 589 -18.47 68.31 -10.83
CA GLN A 589 -17.78 69.61 -10.80
C GLN A 589 -16.54 69.59 -11.70
N SER A 590 -16.06 70.77 -12.09
CA SER A 590 -14.87 70.96 -12.92
C SER A 590 -13.94 72.06 -12.39
N THR A 591 -14.07 72.42 -11.11
CA THR A 591 -13.39 73.56 -10.50
C THR A 591 -11.88 73.36 -10.34
N TYR A 592 -11.42 72.10 -10.26
CA TYR A 592 -10.01 71.74 -10.13
C TYR A 592 -9.50 71.10 -11.42
N ALA A 593 -8.33 71.53 -11.87
CA ALA A 593 -7.72 71.06 -13.09
C ALA A 593 -7.12 69.65 -12.91
N GLY A 594 -6.88 68.94 -14.02
CA GLY A 594 -6.19 67.64 -14.03
C GLY A 594 -7.06 66.40 -13.82
N ALA A 595 -8.36 66.59 -13.55
CA ALA A 595 -9.35 65.51 -13.64
C ALA A 595 -9.44 65.01 -15.09
N ASP A 596 -9.51 63.70 -15.28
CA ASP A 596 -9.59 63.14 -16.63
C ASP A 596 -10.97 63.46 -17.22
N GLY A 597 -11.03 63.82 -18.51
CA GLY A 597 -12.25 64.37 -19.10
C GLY A 597 -12.74 65.71 -18.52
N GLY A 598 -12.00 66.31 -17.57
CA GLY A 598 -12.22 67.66 -17.02
C GLY A 598 -13.25 67.77 -15.90
N TYR A 599 -13.78 66.65 -15.40
CA TYR A 599 -14.81 66.65 -14.35
C TYR A 599 -14.55 65.58 -13.29
N TYR A 600 -15.15 65.75 -12.13
CA TYR A 600 -15.13 64.79 -11.03
C TYR A 600 -16.41 64.86 -10.22
N ILE A 601 -16.65 63.86 -9.38
CA ILE A 601 -17.78 63.82 -8.46
C ILE A 601 -17.34 64.28 -7.07
N ASN A 602 -18.02 65.32 -6.59
CA ASN A 602 -17.95 65.78 -5.20
C ASN A 602 -19.16 65.23 -4.42
N LEU A 603 -18.92 64.27 -3.54
CA LEU A 603 -19.98 63.59 -2.76
C LEU A 603 -20.61 64.44 -1.65
N SER A 604 -20.20 65.70 -1.48
CA SER A 604 -20.55 66.55 -0.33
C SER A 604 -20.06 65.98 1.00
N ASN A 605 -19.96 66.82 2.03
CA ASN A 605 -19.40 66.43 3.33
C ASN A 605 -20.46 65.74 4.21
N SER A 606 -21.08 64.67 3.71
CA SER A 606 -22.21 63.98 4.34
C SER A 606 -22.02 62.46 4.34
N SER A 607 -22.58 61.78 5.35
CA SER A 607 -22.55 60.32 5.46
C SER A 607 -23.59 59.67 4.55
N GLY A 608 -23.32 58.45 4.08
CA GLY A 608 -24.21 57.67 3.23
C GLY A 608 -24.29 58.14 1.77
N GLN A 609 -23.47 59.10 1.37
CA GLN A 609 -23.39 59.58 -0.01
C GLN A 609 -22.49 58.63 -0.81
N GLY A 610 -22.84 58.35 -2.06
CA GLY A 610 -22.04 57.42 -2.85
C GLY A 610 -22.19 57.54 -4.35
N ILE A 611 -21.26 56.89 -5.04
CA ILE A 611 -21.22 56.76 -6.50
C ILE A 611 -21.44 55.29 -6.83
N THR A 612 -22.33 55.04 -7.79
CA THR A 612 -22.69 53.69 -8.25
C THR A 612 -22.27 53.50 -9.69
N TRP A 613 -21.53 52.43 -9.96
CA TRP A 613 -21.16 51.95 -11.27
C TRP A 613 -21.75 50.55 -11.54
N ALA A 614 -21.92 50.20 -12.82
CA ALA A 614 -22.35 48.88 -13.27
C ALA A 614 -21.32 48.27 -14.23
N THR A 615 -20.87 47.06 -13.94
CA THR A 615 -19.92 46.29 -14.77
C THR A 615 -20.44 44.88 -15.03
N SER A 616 -20.10 44.30 -16.18
CA SER A 616 -20.32 42.89 -16.47
C SER A 616 -19.01 42.12 -16.33
N ALA A 617 -18.99 41.12 -15.47
CA ALA A 617 -17.85 40.23 -15.27
C ALA A 617 -17.93 39.06 -16.26
N GLY A 618 -16.86 38.79 -17.01
CA GLY A 618 -16.80 37.67 -17.97
C GLY A 618 -16.91 36.30 -17.32
N ALA A 619 -16.51 36.19 -16.05
CA ALA A 619 -16.73 35.04 -15.19
C ALA A 619 -16.86 35.45 -13.71
N ALA A 620 -17.47 34.60 -12.89
CA ALA A 620 -17.49 34.78 -11.44
C ALA A 620 -16.08 34.61 -10.87
N GLY A 621 -15.69 35.44 -9.89
CA GLY A 621 -14.37 35.37 -9.29
C GLY A 621 -13.93 36.67 -8.63
N THR A 622 -12.65 36.73 -8.27
CA THR A 622 -12.04 37.93 -7.66
C THR A 622 -11.60 38.90 -8.74
N TYR A 623 -12.04 40.15 -8.61
CA TYR A 623 -11.61 41.30 -9.41
C TYR A 623 -10.93 42.30 -8.48
N ASN A 624 -10.02 43.11 -9.02
CA ASN A 624 -9.38 44.17 -8.27
C ASN A 624 -9.90 45.52 -8.74
N ILE A 625 -10.28 46.39 -7.80
CA ILE A 625 -10.80 47.74 -8.11
C ILE A 625 -9.95 48.84 -7.49
N ARG A 626 -9.82 49.98 -8.16
CA ARG A 626 -9.20 51.18 -7.60
C ARG A 626 -9.88 52.43 -8.15
N TRP A 627 -9.71 53.55 -7.45
CA TRP A 627 -10.26 54.84 -7.88
C TRP A 627 -9.15 55.85 -8.09
N ARG A 628 -9.33 56.72 -9.08
CA ARG A 628 -8.56 57.96 -9.16
C ARG A 628 -9.28 59.07 -8.42
N TYR A 629 -8.54 59.84 -7.64
CA TYR A 629 -9.09 60.82 -6.72
C TYR A 629 -8.13 61.98 -6.45
N SER A 630 -8.68 63.05 -5.86
CA SER A 630 -7.95 64.16 -5.26
C SER A 630 -8.48 64.40 -3.84
N ASN A 631 -7.61 64.72 -2.88
CA ASN A 631 -7.99 64.96 -1.49
C ASN A 631 -7.04 65.96 -0.83
N ALA A 632 -7.28 67.26 -0.95
CA ALA A 632 -6.50 68.28 -0.23
C ALA A 632 -7.24 68.83 1.01
N GLY A 633 -8.15 68.03 1.56
CA GLY A 633 -8.91 68.39 2.75
C GLY A 633 -8.07 68.49 4.03
N SER A 634 -8.73 68.81 5.13
CA SER A 634 -8.09 68.99 6.43
C SER A 634 -7.52 67.71 7.06
N GLN A 635 -8.03 66.54 6.67
CA GLN A 635 -7.67 65.22 7.22
C GLN A 635 -6.48 64.57 6.49
N SER A 636 -5.72 63.71 7.19
CA SER A 636 -4.59 62.96 6.60
C SER A 636 -5.04 61.88 5.60
N ALA A 637 -6.25 61.37 5.75
CA ALA A 637 -6.95 60.53 4.79
C ALA A 637 -8.46 60.61 5.03
N THR A 638 -9.25 60.34 3.99
CA THR A 638 -10.70 60.13 4.11
C THR A 638 -11.03 58.67 3.78
N THR A 639 -12.16 58.14 4.23
CA THR A 639 -12.51 56.73 4.03
C THR A 639 -13.94 56.52 3.54
N ALA A 640 -14.13 55.45 2.77
CA ALA A 640 -15.43 55.02 2.29
C ALA A 640 -15.52 53.49 2.27
N ARG A 641 -16.72 52.94 2.40
CA ARG A 641 -16.97 51.50 2.24
C ARG A 641 -17.31 51.16 0.79
N VAL A 642 -17.14 49.89 0.43
CA VAL A 642 -17.51 49.36 -0.89
C VAL A 642 -18.63 48.34 -0.74
N LEU A 643 -19.69 48.54 -1.53
CA LEU A 643 -20.78 47.58 -1.65
C LEU A 643 -20.78 46.99 -3.07
N VAL A 644 -20.92 45.67 -3.16
CA VAL A 644 -21.18 44.95 -4.40
C VAL A 644 -22.56 44.34 -4.33
N ASN A 645 -23.43 44.66 -5.30
CA ASN A 645 -24.82 44.20 -5.37
C ASN A 645 -25.63 44.49 -4.09
N GLY A 646 -25.27 45.55 -3.36
CA GLY A 646 -25.90 45.97 -2.10
C GLY A 646 -25.30 45.34 -0.83
N THR A 647 -24.33 44.43 -0.97
CA THR A 647 -23.61 43.82 0.16
C THR A 647 -22.30 44.55 0.39
N GLN A 648 -22.00 44.95 1.63
CA GLN A 648 -20.69 45.49 1.98
C GLN A 648 -19.62 44.40 1.82
N VAL A 649 -18.70 44.60 0.88
CA VAL A 649 -17.58 43.68 0.61
C VAL A 649 -16.24 44.21 1.11
N TYR A 650 -16.16 45.52 1.36
CA TYR A 650 -14.97 46.15 1.92
C TYR A 650 -15.37 47.26 2.88
N ALA A 651 -14.86 47.19 4.11
CA ALA A 651 -15.32 48.04 5.21
C ALA A 651 -14.76 49.47 5.16
N SER A 652 -13.54 49.66 4.66
CA SER A 652 -12.87 50.97 4.66
C SER A 652 -11.73 51.04 3.63
N VAL A 653 -11.98 51.70 2.50
CA VAL A 653 -10.98 52.13 1.53
C VAL A 653 -10.46 53.50 1.94
N ALA A 654 -9.13 53.67 1.98
CA ALA A 654 -8.50 54.93 2.33
C ALA A 654 -8.17 55.78 1.09
N PHE A 655 -8.42 57.08 1.22
CA PHE A 655 -8.09 58.13 0.27
C PHE A 655 -7.12 59.12 0.94
N PRO A 656 -5.81 58.82 0.98
CA PRO A 656 -4.77 59.69 1.54
C PRO A 656 -4.78 61.13 1.02
N LYS A 657 -4.25 62.06 1.82
CA LYS A 657 -4.15 63.47 1.43
C LYS A 657 -3.22 63.65 0.21
N THR A 658 -3.70 64.38 -0.80
CA THR A 658 -2.93 64.86 -1.95
C THR A 658 -2.35 66.25 -1.66
N ALA A 659 -1.36 66.68 -2.46
CA ALA A 659 -0.67 67.96 -2.25
C ALA A 659 -1.58 69.18 -2.43
N THR A 660 -2.41 69.16 -3.48
CA THR A 660 -3.42 70.19 -3.80
C THR A 660 -4.66 69.53 -4.39
N TRP A 661 -5.77 70.28 -4.49
CA TRP A 661 -6.98 69.77 -5.13
C TRP A 661 -6.81 69.50 -6.65
N ASP A 662 -5.81 70.11 -7.30
CA ASP A 662 -5.42 69.82 -8.69
C ASP A 662 -4.49 68.59 -8.83
N THR A 663 -4.10 67.96 -7.70
CA THR A 663 -3.22 66.78 -7.70
C THR A 663 -4.04 65.50 -7.62
N TRP A 664 -3.99 64.67 -8.67
CA TRP A 664 -4.78 63.44 -8.79
C TRP A 664 -3.89 62.20 -8.71
N THR A 665 -4.32 61.21 -7.92
CA THR A 665 -3.62 59.93 -7.76
C THR A 665 -4.62 58.77 -7.71
N THR A 666 -4.14 57.54 -7.58
CA THR A 666 -4.99 56.35 -7.44
C THR A 666 -4.89 55.73 -6.04
N THR A 667 -5.98 55.10 -5.60
CA THR A 667 -5.94 54.23 -4.41
C THR A 667 -5.13 52.97 -4.71
N ALA A 668 -4.73 52.24 -3.66
CA ALA A 668 -4.33 50.84 -3.80
C ALA A 668 -5.49 50.00 -4.39
N TRP A 669 -5.14 48.87 -4.99
CA TRP A 669 -6.12 47.89 -5.47
C TRP A 669 -6.87 47.24 -4.31
N VAL A 670 -8.19 47.15 -4.44
CA VAL A 670 -9.11 46.54 -3.48
C VAL A 670 -9.69 45.28 -4.13
N PRO A 671 -9.50 44.09 -3.55
CA PRO A 671 -10.09 42.87 -4.08
C PRO A 671 -11.58 42.82 -3.75
N VAL A 672 -12.41 42.50 -4.75
CA VAL A 672 -13.85 42.28 -4.61
C VAL A 672 -14.26 41.02 -5.38
N THR A 673 -15.26 40.30 -4.87
CA THR A 673 -15.82 39.15 -5.58
C THR A 673 -17.02 39.61 -6.41
N LEU A 674 -16.97 39.34 -7.72
CA LEU A 674 -18.08 39.59 -8.65
C LEU A 674 -18.70 38.25 -9.10
N VAL A 675 -20.00 38.26 -9.36
CA VAL A 675 -20.66 37.13 -10.04
C VAL A 675 -20.51 37.28 -11.56
N ALA A 676 -20.61 36.19 -12.31
CA ALA A 676 -20.61 36.26 -13.78
C ALA A 676 -21.81 37.12 -14.26
N GLY A 677 -21.59 37.97 -15.26
CA GLY A 677 -22.60 38.93 -15.73
C GLY A 677 -22.63 40.24 -14.94
N ALA A 678 -23.77 40.93 -14.93
CA ALA A 678 -23.88 42.30 -14.45
C ALA A 678 -23.86 42.45 -12.90
N ASN A 679 -23.02 43.36 -12.40
CA ASN A 679 -22.81 43.70 -11.00
C ASN A 679 -22.90 45.22 -10.76
N LYS A 680 -23.42 45.65 -9.61
CA LYS A 680 -23.37 47.04 -9.12
C LYS A 680 -22.24 47.20 -8.11
N ILE A 681 -21.37 48.18 -8.32
CA ILE A 681 -20.32 48.57 -7.37
C ILE A 681 -20.66 49.97 -6.85
N ARG A 682 -20.73 50.13 -5.53
CA ARG A 682 -20.99 51.41 -4.88
C ARG A 682 -19.87 51.76 -3.91
N LEU A 683 -19.26 52.94 -4.11
CA LEU A 683 -18.38 53.59 -3.13
C LEU A 683 -19.24 54.52 -2.28
N GLU A 684 -19.21 54.36 -0.96
CA GLU A 684 -20.12 55.09 -0.05
C GLU A 684 -19.40 55.65 1.18
N THR A 685 -19.61 56.94 1.45
CA THR A 685 -19.08 57.63 2.64
C THR A 685 -19.73 57.09 3.91
N THR A 686 -18.94 56.91 4.97
CA THR A 686 -19.43 56.38 6.25
C THR A 686 -19.57 57.45 7.32
N VAL A 687 -18.99 58.63 7.10
CA VAL A 687 -18.96 59.76 8.04
C VAL A 687 -19.32 61.08 7.35
N SER A 688 -19.80 62.05 8.12
CA SER A 688 -20.20 63.38 7.64
C SER A 688 -19.05 64.39 7.67
N SER A 689 -17.87 63.98 7.19
CA SER A 689 -16.68 64.82 7.10
C SER A 689 -16.36 65.15 5.64
N GLU A 690 -15.43 66.09 5.43
CA GLU A 690 -14.83 66.34 4.12
C GLU A 690 -14.32 65.03 3.49
N PHE A 691 -14.67 64.78 2.23
CA PHE A 691 -14.34 63.54 1.50
C PHE A 691 -13.58 63.85 0.20
N ALA A 692 -12.85 62.86 -0.31
CA ALA A 692 -12.11 62.97 -1.56
C ALA A 692 -13.03 63.23 -2.78
N MET A 693 -12.50 63.96 -3.76
CA MET A 693 -13.11 64.12 -5.09
C MET A 693 -12.80 62.90 -5.94
N ILE A 694 -13.81 62.25 -6.52
CA ILE A 694 -13.64 60.99 -7.26
C ILE A 694 -13.76 61.25 -8.76
N ASP A 695 -12.74 60.84 -9.51
CA ASP A 695 -12.67 60.98 -10.96
C ASP A 695 -13.26 59.74 -11.65
N TRP A 696 -12.57 58.59 -11.58
CA TRP A 696 -13.00 57.35 -12.22
C TRP A 696 -12.69 56.10 -11.39
N ILE A 697 -13.26 54.96 -11.82
CA ILE A 697 -12.96 53.63 -11.28
C ILE A 697 -12.28 52.75 -12.34
N GLU A 698 -11.30 51.95 -11.92
CA GLU A 698 -10.73 50.85 -12.71
C GLU A 698 -11.04 49.51 -12.07
N ILE A 699 -11.27 48.51 -12.92
CA ILE A 699 -11.64 47.15 -12.57
C ILE A 699 -10.76 46.21 -13.40
N SER A 700 -9.89 45.45 -12.73
CA SER A 700 -9.03 44.45 -13.34
C SER A 700 -9.55 43.04 -13.05
N GLY A 701 -9.69 42.22 -14.08
CA GLY A 701 -10.09 40.82 -13.93
C GLY A 701 -10.51 40.17 -15.24
N ASN A 702 -11.34 39.14 -15.17
CA ASN A 702 -11.71 38.34 -16.35
C ASN A 702 -12.69 39.10 -17.27
N ASN A 703 -12.11 39.80 -18.25
CA ASN A 703 -12.79 40.57 -19.28
C ASN A 703 -13.94 41.47 -18.78
N PRO A 704 -13.72 42.36 -17.78
CA PRO A 704 -14.76 43.28 -17.34
C PRO A 704 -15.18 44.23 -18.47
N THR A 705 -16.49 44.45 -18.62
CA THR A 705 -17.06 45.45 -19.53
C THR A 705 -18.05 46.36 -18.81
N GLU A 706 -18.37 47.54 -19.37
CA GLU A 706 -19.46 48.37 -18.85
C GLU A 706 -20.80 47.60 -18.95
N ALA A 707 -21.65 47.66 -17.92
CA ALA A 707 -22.99 47.07 -17.95
C ALA A 707 -24.08 48.13 -17.88
N LEU A 708 -25.28 47.78 -18.31
CA LEU A 708 -26.47 48.61 -18.13
C LEU A 708 -26.79 48.78 -16.63
N CYS A 709 -27.04 50.01 -16.21
CA CYS A 709 -27.34 50.35 -14.82
C CYS A 709 -28.64 49.71 -14.28
N SER A 710 -29.55 49.32 -15.20
CA SER A 710 -30.78 48.58 -14.93
C SER A 710 -30.59 47.05 -14.84
N ALA A 711 -29.55 46.50 -15.45
CA ALA A 711 -29.35 45.05 -15.57
C ALA A 711 -28.56 44.42 -14.39
N ALA A 712 -27.86 45.25 -13.63
CA ALA A 712 -27.05 44.77 -12.51
C ALA A 712 -27.92 44.41 -11.29
N THR A 713 -27.75 43.18 -10.79
CA THR A 713 -28.63 42.56 -9.79
C THR A 713 -28.67 43.35 -8.47
N GLY A 714 -29.78 44.04 -8.24
CA GLY A 714 -30.05 44.75 -6.99
C GLY A 714 -30.81 43.87 -6.01
N THR A 715 -30.20 43.64 -4.85
CA THR A 715 -30.80 43.26 -3.55
C THR A 715 -31.28 41.83 -3.28
N ARG A 716 -30.66 41.28 -2.22
CA ARG A 716 -31.23 40.50 -1.09
C ARG A 716 -31.80 39.10 -1.37
N MET A 717 -31.00 38.07 -1.04
CA MET A 717 -31.50 36.82 -0.42
C MET A 717 -30.52 36.37 0.67
N ALA A 718 -30.91 36.59 1.92
CA ALA A 718 -30.34 35.93 3.08
C ALA A 718 -31.17 34.69 3.41
N THR A 719 -30.45 33.66 3.88
CA THR A 719 -30.90 32.51 4.68
C THR A 719 -31.85 31.48 4.07
N VAL A 720 -31.29 30.26 4.01
CA VAL A 720 -31.88 28.96 3.75
C VAL A 720 -33.05 28.67 4.72
N ALA A 721 -34.18 28.24 4.17
CA ALA A 721 -35.14 27.40 4.87
C ALA A 721 -34.94 25.95 4.42
N PRO A 722 -35.10 24.95 5.31
CA PRO A 722 -34.86 23.55 4.97
C PRO A 722 -35.91 23.08 3.95
N ILE A 723 -35.45 22.55 2.82
CA ILE A 723 -36.33 21.82 1.92
C ILE A 723 -36.55 20.45 2.55
N THR A 724 -37.67 20.30 3.26
CA THR A 724 -38.33 19.01 3.47
C THR A 724 -38.78 18.49 2.11
N GLY A 725 -38.05 17.52 1.59
CA GLY A 725 -38.35 16.86 0.33
C GLY A 725 -37.39 15.69 0.16
N ILE A 726 -37.78 14.54 0.69
CA ILE A 726 -37.09 13.27 0.44
C ILE A 726 -37.15 13.05 -1.07
N ASN A 727 -36.00 13.19 -1.74
CA ASN A 727 -35.78 12.55 -3.02
C ASN A 727 -34.90 11.33 -2.79
N VAL A 728 -35.50 10.15 -2.93
CA VAL A 728 -34.92 8.83 -2.65
C VAL A 728 -33.88 8.41 -3.72
N GLN A 729 -33.24 9.37 -4.40
CA GLN A 729 -32.32 9.12 -5.52
C GLN A 729 -30.88 9.66 -5.36
N GLU A 730 -30.48 10.22 -4.21
CA GLU A 730 -29.08 10.58 -3.94
C GLU A 730 -28.45 9.75 -2.81
N PHE A 731 -28.37 8.43 -2.99
CA PHE A 731 -27.64 7.55 -2.06
C PHE A 731 -26.17 7.32 -2.44
N ALA A 732 -25.72 7.79 -3.60
CA ALA A 732 -24.34 7.59 -4.03
C ALA A 732 -23.42 8.58 -3.30
N PRO A 733 -22.46 8.10 -2.49
CA PRO A 733 -21.48 8.97 -1.88
C PRO A 733 -20.74 9.78 -2.96
N MET A 734 -20.58 11.07 -2.75
CA MET A 734 -19.86 11.95 -3.68
C MET A 734 -18.97 12.90 -2.90
N VAL A 735 -17.87 13.33 -3.52
CA VAL A 735 -16.95 14.29 -2.93
C VAL A 735 -16.82 15.49 -3.85
N VAL A 736 -17.08 16.68 -3.31
CA VAL A 736 -17.15 17.93 -4.09
C VAL A 736 -16.48 19.10 -3.35
N PRO A 737 -15.69 19.96 -4.02
CA PRO A 737 -15.27 19.79 -5.41
C PRO A 737 -14.26 18.64 -5.55
N ASN A 738 -14.27 18.01 -6.72
CA ASN A 738 -13.28 17.03 -7.13
C ASN A 738 -13.00 17.27 -8.63
N PRO A 739 -11.85 17.86 -8.99
CA PRO A 739 -10.68 18.11 -8.12
C PRO A 739 -10.90 19.19 -7.04
N THR A 740 -10.12 19.16 -5.94
CA THR A 740 -10.10 20.19 -4.88
C THR A 740 -8.75 20.89 -4.79
N THR A 741 -8.73 22.16 -4.36
CA THR A 741 -7.52 22.97 -4.16
C THR A 741 -7.11 23.14 -2.68
N GLY A 742 -7.81 22.49 -1.75
CA GLY A 742 -7.42 22.54 -0.34
C GLY A 742 -8.40 21.84 0.61
N ALA A 743 -9.71 21.95 0.33
CA ALA A 743 -10.74 21.27 1.08
C ALA A 743 -11.84 20.74 0.16
N SER A 744 -12.34 19.55 0.44
CA SER A 744 -13.52 18.98 -0.22
C SER A 744 -14.58 18.63 0.81
N THR A 745 -15.81 18.40 0.35
CA THR A 745 -16.92 17.94 1.19
C THR A 745 -17.37 16.58 0.68
N LEU A 746 -17.24 15.57 1.54
CA LEU A 746 -17.87 14.28 1.33
C LEU A 746 -19.36 14.38 1.68
N ARG A 747 -20.23 13.96 0.77
CA ARG A 747 -21.67 13.80 0.99
C ARG A 747 -22.03 12.33 0.90
N PHE A 748 -22.77 11.80 1.87
CA PHE A 748 -23.25 10.41 1.86
C PHE A 748 -24.56 10.25 2.63
N GLY A 749 -25.36 9.25 2.24
CA GLY A 749 -26.59 8.87 2.93
C GLY A 749 -26.41 7.62 3.78
N VAL A 750 -27.12 7.56 4.90
CA VAL A 750 -27.27 6.36 5.75
C VAL A 750 -28.76 6.05 5.86
N ALA A 751 -29.16 4.82 5.54
CA ALA A 751 -30.57 4.42 5.46
C ALA A 751 -31.18 4.02 6.82
N GLU A 752 -30.33 3.59 7.76
CA GLU A 752 -30.70 3.16 9.11
C GLU A 752 -29.64 3.58 10.12
N TRP A 753 -29.82 3.31 11.42
CA TRP A 753 -28.76 3.57 12.40
C TRP A 753 -27.55 2.68 12.10
N GLN A 754 -26.42 3.27 11.70
CA GLN A 754 -25.27 2.49 11.23
C GLN A 754 -23.93 3.12 11.62
N LYS A 755 -22.98 2.28 12.00
CA LYS A 755 -21.58 2.69 12.19
C LYS A 755 -20.92 2.94 10.83
N VAL A 756 -20.37 4.13 10.64
CA VAL A 756 -19.69 4.53 9.40
C VAL A 756 -18.25 4.93 9.72
N MET A 757 -17.31 4.30 9.01
CA MET A 757 -15.89 4.64 9.03
C MET A 757 -15.48 5.29 7.71
N VAL A 758 -14.78 6.42 7.76
CA VAL A 758 -14.30 7.16 6.58
C VAL A 758 -12.80 7.41 6.74
N ASN A 759 -12.01 6.92 5.80
CA ASN A 759 -10.54 7.03 5.81
C ASN A 759 -10.03 7.62 4.48
N LEU A 760 -9.01 8.47 4.56
CA LEU A 760 -8.29 9.03 3.41
C LEU A 760 -7.00 8.24 3.16
N TYR A 761 -6.76 7.86 1.92
CA TYR A 761 -5.57 7.13 1.47
C TYR A 761 -4.85 7.89 0.36
N ALA A 762 -3.54 7.77 0.29
CA ALA A 762 -2.75 8.22 -0.84
C ALA A 762 -2.83 7.19 -2.00
N ALA A 763 -2.38 7.58 -3.20
CA ALA A 763 -2.46 6.73 -4.39
C ALA A 763 -1.62 5.43 -4.31
N ASP A 764 -0.64 5.37 -3.42
CA ASP A 764 0.19 4.19 -3.13
C ASP A 764 -0.47 3.22 -2.13
N GLY A 765 -1.70 3.50 -1.69
CA GLY A 765 -2.44 2.66 -0.75
C GLY A 765 -2.13 2.93 0.73
N ARG A 766 -1.23 3.87 1.05
CA ARG A 766 -0.94 4.27 2.43
C ARG A 766 -2.09 5.08 3.02
N MET A 767 -2.53 4.73 4.23
CA MET A 767 -3.54 5.52 4.95
C MET A 767 -2.93 6.87 5.38
N VAL A 768 -3.63 7.95 5.05
CA VAL A 768 -3.22 9.34 5.35
C VAL A 768 -3.86 9.82 6.64
N LYS A 769 -5.18 9.66 6.79
CA LYS A 769 -5.93 10.14 7.97
C LYS A 769 -7.29 9.45 8.11
N ALA A 770 -7.72 9.19 9.34
CA ALA A 770 -9.11 8.83 9.66
C ALA A 770 -9.99 10.09 9.79
N ILE A 771 -11.10 10.14 9.06
CA ILE A 771 -12.00 11.30 8.97
C ILE A 771 -13.21 11.13 9.91
N ALA A 772 -13.78 9.93 9.98
CA ALA A 772 -14.91 9.63 10.87
C ALA A 772 -14.93 8.14 11.27
N ASN A 773 -15.33 7.86 12.51
CA ASN A 773 -15.62 6.52 13.03
C ASN A 773 -16.71 6.62 14.11
N LYS A 774 -17.98 6.73 13.70
CA LYS A 774 -19.12 6.88 14.62
C LYS A 774 -20.42 6.31 14.04
N THR A 775 -21.43 6.16 14.90
CA THR A 775 -22.78 5.76 14.49
C THR A 775 -23.57 6.99 14.02
N TYR A 776 -24.22 6.88 12.87
CA TYR A 776 -25.07 7.91 12.29
C TYR A 776 -26.53 7.43 12.29
N ALA A 777 -27.46 8.36 12.53
CA ALA A 777 -28.90 8.12 12.38
C ALA A 777 -29.27 8.05 10.88
N PRO A 778 -30.47 7.56 10.51
CA PRO A 778 -30.94 7.64 9.13
C PRO A 778 -30.93 9.10 8.62
N GLY A 779 -30.31 9.36 7.47
CA GLY A 779 -30.24 10.71 6.89
C GLY A 779 -29.06 10.94 5.94
N THR A 780 -28.96 12.15 5.41
CA THR A 780 -27.83 12.58 4.55
C THR A 780 -26.87 13.45 5.34
N TYR A 781 -25.59 13.16 5.23
CA TYR A 781 -24.53 13.80 5.99
C TYR A 781 -23.49 14.43 5.08
N THR A 782 -22.85 15.47 5.58
CA THR A 782 -21.69 16.10 4.94
C THR A 782 -20.51 16.13 5.90
N LEU A 783 -19.32 15.77 5.42
CA LEU A 783 -18.08 15.77 6.19
C LEU A 783 -17.00 16.56 5.43
N PRO A 784 -16.30 17.50 6.08
CA PRO A 784 -15.19 18.20 5.46
C PRO A 784 -13.95 17.30 5.38
N ILE A 785 -13.25 17.35 4.25
CA ILE A 785 -11.97 16.70 4.03
C ILE A 785 -10.93 17.79 3.76
N ASP A 786 -9.96 17.93 4.66
CA ASP A 786 -8.87 18.90 4.56
C ASP A 786 -7.60 18.23 4.04
N TYR A 787 -6.96 18.87 3.07
CA TYR A 787 -5.74 18.41 2.41
C TYR A 787 -4.54 19.30 2.72
N ALA A 788 -4.66 20.23 3.67
CA ALA A 788 -3.54 21.03 4.17
C ALA A 788 -2.35 20.16 4.58
N GLY A 789 -1.15 20.55 4.16
CA GLY A 789 0.09 19.79 4.43
C GLY A 789 0.31 18.56 3.54
N LEU A 790 -0.68 18.11 2.76
CA LEU A 790 -0.52 16.99 1.85
C LEU A 790 0.09 17.41 0.50
N GLN A 791 0.70 16.46 -0.22
CA GLN A 791 1.25 16.69 -1.57
C GLN A 791 0.13 16.65 -2.62
N LYS A 792 0.25 17.42 -3.71
CA LYS A 792 -0.70 17.35 -4.82
C LYS A 792 -0.73 15.94 -5.39
N GLY A 793 -1.91 15.39 -5.65
CA GLY A 793 -2.03 14.01 -6.09
C GLY A 793 -3.43 13.43 -5.93
N VAL A 794 -3.58 12.20 -6.38
CA VAL A 794 -4.81 11.43 -6.22
C VAL A 794 -4.87 10.86 -4.81
N TYR A 795 -6.00 11.08 -4.15
CA TYR A 795 -6.33 10.48 -2.87
C TYR A 795 -7.61 9.66 -3.00
N PHE A 796 -7.71 8.60 -2.22
CA PHE A 796 -8.90 7.75 -2.17
C PHE A 796 -9.59 7.90 -0.82
N ILE A 797 -10.86 8.24 -0.83
CA ILE A 797 -11.72 8.24 0.35
C ILE A 797 -12.45 6.90 0.36
N ILE A 798 -12.18 6.10 1.40
CA ILE A 798 -12.82 4.81 1.59
C ILE A 798 -13.85 4.94 2.70
N ILE A 799 -15.11 4.66 2.38
CA ILE A 799 -16.25 4.67 3.29
C ILE A 799 -16.66 3.23 3.53
N ASN A 800 -16.62 2.79 4.79
CA ASN A 800 -17.14 1.50 5.23
C ASN A 800 -18.39 1.75 6.09
N ASN A 801 -19.55 1.30 5.62
CA ASN A 801 -20.81 1.34 6.34
C ASN A 801 -21.39 -0.07 6.41
N GLY A 802 -20.98 -0.83 7.43
CA GLY A 802 -21.29 -2.26 7.56
C GLY A 802 -20.67 -3.07 6.41
N ASN A 803 -21.52 -3.77 5.65
CA ASN A 803 -21.09 -4.68 4.57
C ASN A 803 -20.78 -3.97 3.24
N LYS A 804 -20.98 -2.65 3.15
CA LYS A 804 -20.76 -1.89 1.92
C LYS A 804 -19.49 -1.05 2.06
N ARG A 805 -18.61 -1.19 1.06
CA ARG A 805 -17.38 -0.42 0.92
C ARG A 805 -17.48 0.43 -0.34
N THR A 806 -17.38 1.74 -0.18
CA THR A 806 -17.38 2.69 -1.30
C THR A 806 -16.03 3.38 -1.37
N ILE A 807 -15.45 3.45 -2.56
CA ILE A 807 -14.17 4.11 -2.82
C ILE A 807 -14.44 5.30 -3.74
N LEU A 808 -14.10 6.50 -3.27
CA LEU A 808 -14.18 7.71 -4.05
C LEU A 808 -12.78 8.24 -4.30
N GLN A 809 -12.45 8.44 -5.57
CA GLN A 809 -11.23 9.13 -5.94
C GLN A 809 -11.44 10.64 -5.76
N ASN A 810 -10.52 11.34 -5.11
CA ASN A 810 -10.48 12.80 -5.07
C ASN A 810 -9.09 13.29 -5.50
N LEU A 811 -9.05 14.20 -6.47
CA LEU A 811 -7.80 14.81 -6.94
C LEU A 811 -7.53 16.12 -6.18
N PHE A 812 -6.48 16.15 -5.37
CA PHE A 812 -6.01 17.36 -4.69
C PHE A 812 -4.94 18.08 -5.52
N VAL A 813 -5.22 19.32 -5.91
CA VAL A 813 -4.40 20.16 -6.79
C VAL A 813 -4.29 21.56 -6.17
N ARG A 814 -3.23 21.83 -5.39
CA ARG A 814 -3.00 23.15 -4.77
C ARG A 814 -2.94 24.30 -5.77
#